data_AF-A0A2D9C5J0-F1
#
_entry.id   AF-A0A2D9C5J0-F1
#
_cell.length_a   1.000
_cell.length_b   1.000
_cell.length_c   1.000
_cell.angle_alpha   90.00
_cell.angle_beta   90.00
_cell.angle_gamma   90.00
#
_symmetry.space_group_name_H-M   'P 1'
#
loop_
_entity.id
_entity.type
_entity.pdbx_description
1 polymer ?
#
loop_
_entity_poly.entity_id
_entity_poly.type
_entity_poly.pdbx_seq_one_letter_code
_entity_poly.pdbx_strand_id
1 'polypeptide(L)'
;MSINKKFLNISAGASAACTTDSTDPFGDSSGVALYNLDYDASEASGYYDGEPSNVEFGVGGQINYGARFNGSTSIINLSTYSAISQQNNFSLSFWLKPNGFVAYSAIVKFYSNYRNYVEVGLNGILGFNATGSQVNTPSGSITDGVWQHVAITKSSTDGTVIYVNNVAVVTSSSDTGNASDFSSNNYINYLGGWDGSVYGFPGDLDQVRVFSKALNQTEVGKLYAETACVYTSTTDIVNYPTGTTPVAYYKMDNSSEDYAGTNDGSDSNIEYRFGRFGQAAVFNGSSSYINIDNSTVFDLTTYSVSFWIYSSDYNQSAATVYNGGIDVSGGSWGGLAFGVNSNKFYYYGGDVAGAGGSGFFTQTGVTNLTNGQWVNVVMIVNGTSITGYINGTQDTGLSRTLGANIVYRGQHKNTIGVRTGSFGSFGYFNGSIDQFRFYNTALSSADVTDLYNEKPEVDTSNFKAVLYEANASTNFISNVGMDLETNGGLVWLKSRDNAYNYGLFDSVRGANNLLQSNTTAANNGSVTNTLNSFEKTGFFLGANENSNYLNNTSSVAWNWKAGGDAIDITSSSSNVSVSSLSANAVAGFSIATYTTNSNSPVVIPHGLDSTPEVALVKRTDSNSDWFLFNTVVSGKGRGFFNSNSAFDNAGLPTLDGTNITFQAGDPFSSGSSAVVYFWHSVAGYSKIGTYTGNGSATGPIVQTGFEPSWVMIKRTDSSANWRILDNKRSTTNPRNKELYPNLSNAEGSFNAVDFSSNSFQVINTDGSYNASSGNYIYMAFK
;
A
#
# COMPACT_ATOMS: atom_id res chain seq x y z
N MET A 1 -28.04 31.20 -19.63
CA MET A 1 -27.78 30.26 -20.73
C MET A 1 -26.69 30.85 -21.63
N SER A 2 -25.44 30.44 -21.42
CA SER A 2 -24.27 30.48 -22.33
C SER A 2 -23.18 29.67 -21.59
N ILE A 3 -22.70 28.50 -22.01
CA ILE A 3 -21.99 28.04 -23.22
C ILE A 3 -20.65 28.76 -23.46
N ASN A 4 -19.59 27.98 -23.22
CA ASN A 4 -18.24 27.96 -23.80
C ASN A 4 -17.31 29.17 -23.59
N LYS A 5 -16.35 28.98 -22.68
CA LYS A 5 -14.96 29.41 -22.91
C LYS A 5 -14.03 28.21 -22.79
N LYS A 6 -13.79 27.54 -23.91
CA LYS A 6 -12.60 26.72 -24.13
C LYS A 6 -11.42 27.68 -24.21
N PHE A 7 -10.44 27.52 -23.32
CA PHE A 7 -9.13 28.12 -23.52
C PHE A 7 -8.46 27.37 -24.68
N LEU A 8 -8.32 28.06 -25.82
CA LEU A 8 -7.39 27.67 -26.89
C LEU A 8 -6.01 28.17 -26.47
N ASN A 9 -5.18 27.26 -25.94
CA ASN A 9 -3.78 27.54 -25.73
C ASN A 9 -3.05 27.33 -27.07
N ILE A 10 -2.74 28.42 -27.77
CA ILE A 10 -2.01 28.40 -29.05
C ILE A 10 -0.55 28.73 -28.77
N SER A 11 0.16 27.75 -28.22
CA SER A 11 1.61 27.54 -28.36
C SER A 11 1.94 26.29 -27.55
N ALA A 12 2.44 25.25 -28.21
CA ALA A 12 3.05 24.12 -27.51
C ALA A 12 4.34 24.61 -26.85
N GLY A 13 4.23 25.29 -25.71
CA GLY A 13 5.27 25.29 -24.70
C GLY A 13 5.34 23.87 -24.19
N ALA A 14 6.53 23.26 -24.21
CA ALA A 14 6.77 21.99 -23.53
C ALA A 14 6.09 22.04 -22.15
N SER A 15 5.37 20.98 -21.77
CA SER A 15 4.92 20.81 -20.39
C SER A 15 6.12 21.12 -19.50
N ALA A 16 5.94 21.95 -18.46
CA ALA A 16 7.02 22.20 -17.51
C ALA A 16 7.64 20.85 -17.13
N ALA A 17 8.94 20.70 -17.36
CA ALA A 17 9.63 19.49 -16.98
C ALA A 17 9.42 19.32 -15.47
N CYS A 18 9.01 18.13 -15.04
CA CYS A 18 8.94 17.81 -13.62
C CYS A 18 10.31 18.08 -12.97
N THR A 19 10.30 18.67 -11.77
CA THR A 19 11.52 18.99 -11.02
C THR A 19 11.60 18.29 -9.66
N THR A 20 10.57 17.55 -9.26
CA THR A 20 10.48 16.94 -7.91
C THR A 20 11.56 15.90 -7.68
N ASP A 21 11.88 15.08 -8.68
CA ASP A 21 12.80 13.95 -8.53
C ASP A 21 14.28 14.33 -8.72
N SER A 22 14.59 15.60 -8.97
CA SER A 22 15.96 16.04 -9.32
C SER A 22 16.67 16.63 -8.13
N THR A 23 17.71 15.99 -7.56
CA THR A 23 18.50 16.51 -6.41
C THR A 23 18.97 17.97 -6.59
N ASP A 24 19.37 18.37 -7.80
CA ASP A 24 19.83 19.72 -8.12
C ASP A 24 18.91 20.43 -9.14
N PRO A 25 17.71 20.90 -8.73
CA PRO A 25 16.72 21.48 -9.64
C PRO A 25 17.15 22.83 -10.24
N PHE A 26 18.27 23.40 -9.78
CA PHE A 26 18.82 24.66 -10.28
C PHE A 26 19.95 24.47 -11.29
N GLY A 27 20.48 23.25 -11.45
CA GLY A 27 21.55 22.93 -12.39
C GLY A 27 22.87 23.65 -12.13
N ASP A 28 23.12 24.04 -10.88
CA ASP A 28 24.31 24.78 -10.46
C ASP A 28 25.20 24.00 -9.49
N SER A 29 24.96 22.70 -9.38
CA SER A 29 25.67 21.74 -8.53
C SER A 29 25.53 22.03 -7.04
N SER A 30 24.49 22.77 -6.63
CA SER A 30 24.26 23.10 -5.23
C SER A 30 23.41 22.08 -4.49
N GLY A 31 22.62 21.25 -5.20
CA GLY A 31 21.88 20.14 -4.63
C GLY A 31 22.79 19.05 -4.04
N VAL A 32 22.59 18.73 -2.75
CA VAL A 32 23.40 17.74 -2.02
C VAL A 32 22.67 16.42 -1.85
N ALA A 33 21.42 16.46 -1.41
CA ALA A 33 20.60 15.27 -1.16
C ALA A 33 19.11 15.61 -1.35
N LEU A 34 18.34 14.63 -1.81
CA LEU A 34 16.88 14.69 -1.92
C LEU A 34 16.30 13.38 -1.41
N TYR A 35 15.55 13.45 -0.32
CA TYR A 35 14.71 12.37 0.17
C TYR A 35 13.28 12.67 -0.27
N ASN A 36 12.79 11.97 -1.29
CA ASN A 36 11.38 12.08 -1.70
C ASN A 36 10.46 11.54 -0.61
N LEU A 37 10.93 10.54 0.16
CA LEU A 37 10.18 9.85 1.20
C LEU A 37 8.95 9.11 0.66
N ASP A 38 8.87 8.86 -0.64
CA ASP A 38 7.68 8.28 -1.25
C ASP A 38 7.45 6.84 -0.76
N TYR A 39 8.51 6.03 -0.67
CA TYR A 39 8.42 4.58 -0.39
C TYR A 39 9.48 4.07 0.59
N ASP A 40 10.56 4.81 0.75
CA ASP A 40 11.67 4.50 1.64
C ASP A 40 12.43 5.79 1.98
N ALA A 41 13.51 5.64 2.74
CA ALA A 41 14.39 6.73 3.07
C ALA A 41 15.61 6.82 2.12
N SER A 42 15.56 6.18 0.95
CA SER A 42 16.62 6.37 -0.05
C SER A 42 16.60 7.81 -0.56
N GLU A 43 17.77 8.27 -1.00
CA GLU A 43 17.87 9.57 -1.62
C GLU A 43 18.19 9.44 -3.12
N ALA A 44 17.73 10.39 -3.91
CA ALA A 44 17.70 10.28 -5.37
C ALA A 44 19.07 10.07 -6.06
N SER A 45 20.20 10.39 -5.39
CA SER A 45 21.54 10.14 -5.90
C SER A 45 22.19 8.82 -5.44
N GLY A 46 21.58 8.10 -4.49
CA GLY A 46 22.04 6.80 -3.96
C GLY A 46 23.31 6.82 -3.09
N TYR A 47 23.79 8.01 -2.69
CA TYR A 47 25.01 8.18 -1.89
C TYR A 47 24.74 8.41 -0.40
N TYR A 48 23.55 8.90 -0.03
CA TYR A 48 23.26 9.31 1.35
C TYR A 48 21.98 8.71 1.93
N ASP A 49 21.58 7.53 1.47
CA ASP A 49 20.37 6.83 1.92
C ASP A 49 20.21 6.82 3.45
N GLY A 50 18.98 7.06 3.89
CA GLY A 50 18.59 6.99 5.28
C GLY A 50 18.22 5.58 5.72
N GLU A 51 18.36 5.31 7.01
CA GLU A 51 17.93 4.09 7.68
C GLU A 51 16.70 4.40 8.55
N PRO A 52 15.49 4.07 8.09
CA PRO A 52 14.27 4.33 8.83
C PRO A 52 14.06 3.30 9.95
N SER A 53 13.50 3.75 11.06
CA SER A 53 13.05 2.93 12.18
C SER A 53 11.65 3.40 12.57
N ASN A 54 10.66 2.50 12.52
CA ASN A 54 9.25 2.79 12.81
C ASN A 54 8.66 3.95 11.97
N VAL A 55 9.15 4.16 10.75
CA VAL A 55 8.62 5.17 9.81
C VAL A 55 7.71 4.47 8.81
N GLU A 56 6.56 5.06 8.54
CA GLU A 56 5.62 4.57 7.53
C GLU A 56 5.82 5.36 6.23
N PHE A 57 6.11 4.68 5.13
CA PHE A 57 6.23 5.26 3.80
C PHE A 57 5.00 4.92 2.94
N GLY A 58 4.85 5.59 1.80
CA GLY A 58 3.67 5.43 0.96
C GLY A 58 2.42 6.08 1.55
N VAL A 59 2.57 6.89 2.60
CA VAL A 59 1.52 7.83 2.99
C VAL A 59 1.48 8.95 1.96
N GLY A 60 0.32 9.49 1.63
CA GLY A 60 0.21 10.60 0.68
C GLY A 60 1.01 11.83 1.13
N GLY A 61 1.95 12.25 0.29
CA GLY A 61 2.78 13.42 0.47
C GLY A 61 2.06 14.70 0.07
N GLN A 62 2.80 15.81 0.07
CA GLN A 62 2.41 16.97 -0.71
C GLN A 62 2.60 16.67 -2.21
N ILE A 63 3.61 15.88 -2.55
CA ILE A 63 4.02 15.49 -3.89
C ILE A 63 4.03 13.96 -3.92
N ASN A 64 2.98 13.37 -4.49
CA ASN A 64 2.77 11.91 -4.52
C ASN A 64 2.67 11.30 -3.10
N TYR A 65 3.76 10.77 -2.57
CA TYR A 65 3.83 10.06 -1.30
C TYR A 65 4.85 10.74 -0.37
N GLY A 66 5.00 10.24 0.85
CA GLY A 66 5.82 10.82 1.90
C GLY A 66 5.99 9.85 3.06
N ALA A 67 6.65 10.33 4.12
CA ALA A 67 6.91 9.55 5.32
C ALA A 67 6.13 10.08 6.53
N ARG A 68 5.47 9.19 7.25
CA ARG A 68 4.77 9.47 8.51
C ARG A 68 5.59 9.06 9.72
N PHE A 69 5.63 9.96 10.68
CA PHE A 69 6.34 9.84 11.95
C PHE A 69 5.33 9.85 13.11
N ASN A 70 5.51 8.92 14.04
CA ASN A 70 4.58 8.62 15.13
C ASN A 70 4.77 9.50 16.39
N GLY A 71 5.65 10.51 16.35
CA GLY A 71 5.93 11.39 17.49
C GLY A 71 6.72 10.76 18.64
N SER A 72 7.16 9.51 18.51
CA SER A 72 7.90 8.80 19.56
C SER A 72 9.13 8.09 18.98
N THR A 73 8.94 6.89 18.43
CA THR A 73 10.02 5.99 17.98
C THR A 73 10.33 6.08 16.49
N SER A 74 9.54 6.80 15.70
CA SER A 74 9.82 7.03 14.28
C SER A 74 11.05 7.92 14.11
N ILE A 75 12.04 7.45 13.36
CA ILE A 75 13.24 8.21 13.03
C ILE A 75 13.86 7.69 11.74
N ILE A 76 14.48 8.56 10.95
CA ILE A 76 15.35 8.16 9.84
C ILE A 76 16.77 8.57 10.18
N ASN A 77 17.67 7.61 10.33
CA ASN A 77 19.10 7.86 10.53
C ASN A 77 19.74 8.13 9.17
N LEU A 78 20.20 9.34 8.91
CA LEU A 78 20.90 9.66 7.67
C LEU A 78 22.39 9.35 7.79
N SER A 79 23.05 9.11 6.67
CA SER A 79 24.49 8.83 6.64
C SER A 79 25.32 9.89 7.39
N THR A 80 26.41 9.45 8.02
CA THR A 80 27.32 10.28 8.82
C THR A 80 28.32 11.09 7.98
N TYR A 81 28.09 11.19 6.66
CA TYR A 81 29.05 11.81 5.75
C TYR A 81 29.03 13.34 5.80
N SER A 82 30.21 13.97 5.63
CA SER A 82 30.43 15.41 5.81
C SER A 82 29.76 16.30 4.74
N ALA A 83 29.26 15.74 3.65
CA ALA A 83 28.67 16.50 2.53
C ALA A 83 27.30 17.12 2.87
N ILE A 84 26.53 16.49 3.75
CA ILE A 84 25.27 17.03 4.31
C ILE A 84 25.55 18.10 5.40
N SER A 85 26.81 18.19 5.85
CA SER A 85 27.27 18.82 7.09
C SER A 85 27.87 20.23 6.87
N GLN A 86 27.19 21.06 6.07
CA GLN A 86 27.77 22.29 5.50
C GLN A 86 28.11 23.36 6.58
N GLN A 87 29.31 23.94 6.48
CA GLN A 87 29.90 24.85 7.50
C GLN A 87 29.49 26.33 7.37
N ASN A 88 29.10 26.76 6.18
CA ASN A 88 28.90 28.17 5.86
C ASN A 88 27.48 28.40 5.35
N ASN A 89 27.37 28.51 4.02
CA ASN A 89 26.12 28.75 3.35
C ASN A 89 25.45 27.43 3.06
N PHE A 90 24.21 27.26 3.50
CA PHE A 90 23.42 26.09 3.18
C PHE A 90 21.95 26.41 3.26
N SER A 91 21.15 25.54 2.68
CA SER A 91 19.70 25.62 2.81
C SER A 91 19.07 24.27 2.96
N LEU A 92 17.92 24.28 3.64
CA LEU A 92 17.03 23.16 3.79
C LEU A 92 15.72 23.52 3.13
N SER A 93 15.10 22.55 2.49
CA SER A 93 13.74 22.64 1.97
C SER A 93 13.02 21.34 2.31
N PHE A 94 11.80 21.43 2.80
CA PHE A 94 10.96 20.26 3.05
C PHE A 94 9.50 20.68 3.12
N TRP A 95 8.61 19.73 2.81
CA TRP A 95 7.21 19.83 3.17
C TRP A 95 6.99 19.12 4.50
N LEU A 96 6.13 19.70 5.36
CA LEU A 96 5.66 19.05 6.58
C LEU A 96 4.15 19.20 6.74
N LYS A 97 3.54 18.21 7.40
CA LYS A 97 2.15 18.23 7.88
C LYS A 97 2.12 17.68 9.31
N PRO A 98 2.13 18.54 10.34
CA PRO A 98 2.04 18.09 11.73
C PRO A 98 0.73 17.34 12.01
N ASN A 99 0.77 16.42 12.97
CA ASN A 99 -0.39 15.75 13.56
C ASN A 99 -0.39 15.99 15.08
N GLY A 100 -0.75 17.20 15.45
CA GLY A 100 -0.56 17.76 16.78
C GLY A 100 0.80 18.39 16.97
N PHE A 101 0.88 19.28 17.97
CA PHE A 101 2.13 19.87 18.42
C PHE A 101 2.53 19.34 19.79
N VAL A 102 3.80 18.98 19.93
CA VAL A 102 4.42 18.63 21.20
C VAL A 102 5.40 19.72 21.63
N ALA A 103 5.86 19.68 22.87
CA ALA A 103 6.77 20.70 23.41
C ALA A 103 8.09 20.80 22.61
N TYR A 104 8.62 19.65 22.16
CA TYR A 104 9.85 19.56 21.38
C TYR A 104 9.72 18.41 20.38
N SER A 105 9.82 18.71 19.09
CA SER A 105 9.74 17.73 18.01
C SER A 105 10.74 18.09 16.91
N ALA A 106 11.76 17.26 16.73
CA ALA A 106 12.80 17.50 15.73
C ALA A 106 12.34 17.05 14.34
N ILE A 107 12.42 17.96 13.36
CA ILE A 107 12.13 17.66 11.95
C ILE A 107 13.40 17.18 11.25
N VAL A 108 14.48 17.93 11.39
CA VAL A 108 15.78 17.60 10.82
C VAL A 108 16.85 17.93 11.85
N LYS A 109 17.77 16.99 12.12
CA LYS A 109 18.94 17.21 12.96
C LYS A 109 20.21 16.93 12.17
N PHE A 110 21.16 17.85 12.27
CA PHE A 110 22.50 17.71 11.70
C PHE A 110 23.55 17.44 12.79
N TYR A 111 24.65 16.83 12.36
CA TYR A 111 25.85 16.55 13.13
C TYR A 111 26.36 17.79 13.88
N SER A 112 26.32 17.79 15.21
CA SER A 112 27.26 18.55 16.06
C SER A 112 27.14 18.15 17.54
N ASN A 113 28.16 18.51 18.32
CA ASN A 113 28.16 18.37 19.78
C ASN A 113 27.06 19.20 20.46
N TYR A 114 26.46 20.21 19.80
CA TYR A 114 25.33 21.01 20.30
C TYR A 114 24.60 21.76 19.15
N ARG A 115 23.26 21.55 19.07
CA ARG A 115 22.27 22.51 18.53
C ARG A 115 22.33 22.88 17.03
N ASN A 116 22.43 21.89 16.14
CA ASN A 116 22.07 22.08 14.72
C ASN A 116 20.82 21.25 14.39
N TYR A 117 19.64 21.85 14.51
CA TYR A 117 18.38 21.15 14.25
C TYR A 117 17.25 22.13 13.93
N VAL A 118 16.24 21.59 13.23
CA VAL A 118 14.95 22.22 13.02
C VAL A 118 13.95 21.51 13.92
N GLU A 119 13.16 22.27 14.65
CA GLU A 119 12.06 21.76 15.46
C GLU A 119 10.76 22.48 15.15
N VAL A 120 9.64 21.80 15.41
CA VAL A 120 8.32 22.41 15.52
C VAL A 120 7.79 22.15 16.94
N GLY A 121 7.44 23.23 17.63
CA GLY A 121 6.96 23.20 19.00
C GLY A 121 5.49 23.60 19.14
N LEU A 122 5.05 23.77 20.38
CA LEU A 122 3.70 24.24 20.70
C LEU A 122 3.34 25.52 19.94
N ASN A 123 2.05 25.67 19.63
CA ASN A 123 1.48 26.79 18.88
C ASN A 123 2.07 26.97 17.47
N GLY A 124 2.65 25.92 16.87
CA GLY A 124 3.14 25.97 15.49
C GLY A 124 4.34 26.92 15.30
N ILE A 125 5.19 27.02 16.32
CA ILE A 125 6.46 27.75 16.25
C ILE A 125 7.51 26.82 15.68
N LEU A 126 8.13 27.22 14.57
CA LEU A 126 9.27 26.54 13.99
C LEU A 126 10.55 27.19 14.50
N GLY A 127 11.42 26.39 15.10
CA GLY A 127 12.71 26.81 15.63
C GLY A 127 13.84 26.24 14.80
N PHE A 128 14.73 27.09 14.31
CA PHE A 128 15.99 26.68 13.72
C PHE A 128 17.13 27.00 14.68
N ASN A 129 17.75 25.95 15.21
CA ASN A 129 18.96 26.07 16.00
C ASN A 129 20.18 25.86 15.11
N ALA A 130 21.06 26.85 15.11
CA ALA A 130 22.39 26.74 14.54
C ALA A 130 23.38 27.51 15.43
N THR A 131 24.60 27.00 15.61
CA THR A 131 25.68 27.76 16.30
C THR A 131 25.43 28.13 17.76
N GLY A 132 24.49 27.43 18.42
CA GLY A 132 24.08 27.74 19.79
C GLY A 132 23.10 28.92 19.92
N SER A 133 22.66 29.50 18.79
CA SER A 133 21.58 30.48 18.68
C SER A 133 20.34 29.84 18.06
N GLN A 134 19.16 30.29 18.44
CA GLN A 134 17.89 29.83 17.89
C GLN A 134 17.18 30.99 17.19
N VAL A 135 16.74 30.76 15.97
CA VAL A 135 15.84 31.64 15.22
C VAL A 135 14.45 31.00 15.21
N ASN A 136 13.47 31.69 15.80
CA ASN A 136 12.10 31.19 15.95
C ASN A 136 11.13 31.97 15.06
N THR A 137 10.19 31.27 14.45
CA THR A 137 9.05 31.88 13.77
C THR A 137 8.03 32.45 14.76
N PRO A 138 7.17 33.40 14.34
CA PRO A 138 6.00 33.76 15.10
C PRO A 138 5.10 32.55 15.40
N SER A 139 4.35 32.62 16.50
CA SER A 139 3.29 31.64 16.81
C SER A 139 2.29 31.55 15.67
N GLY A 140 1.87 30.32 15.33
CA GLY A 140 0.92 30.04 14.25
C GLY A 140 1.51 30.07 12.84
N SER A 141 2.85 30.13 12.70
CA SER A 141 3.48 30.06 11.38
C SER A 141 3.29 28.68 10.73
N ILE A 142 3.29 27.63 11.54
CA ILE A 142 2.89 26.28 11.14
C ILE A 142 1.47 25.98 11.65
N THR A 143 0.64 25.41 10.80
CA THR A 143 -0.75 25.01 11.07
C THR A 143 -0.83 23.50 11.15
N ASP A 144 -1.51 23.02 12.18
CA ASP A 144 -1.69 21.59 12.39
C ASP A 144 -2.54 20.95 11.28
N GLY A 145 -2.20 19.73 10.86
CA GLY A 145 -2.95 18.96 9.87
C GLY A 145 -2.93 19.50 8.43
N VAL A 146 -2.07 20.48 8.11
CA VAL A 146 -1.98 21.07 6.75
C VAL A 146 -0.56 20.94 6.20
N TRP A 147 -0.41 20.52 4.94
CA TRP A 147 0.89 20.53 4.26
C TRP A 147 1.38 21.96 4.07
N GLN A 148 2.60 22.23 4.51
CA GLN A 148 3.27 23.51 4.34
C GLN A 148 4.70 23.29 3.90
N HIS A 149 5.17 24.16 3.01
CA HIS A 149 6.56 24.17 2.58
C HIS A 149 7.37 25.04 3.53
N VAL A 150 8.50 24.52 3.98
CA VAL A 150 9.48 25.26 4.76
C VAL A 150 10.79 25.28 4.01
N ALA A 151 11.36 26.48 3.86
CA ALA A 151 12.74 26.64 3.45
C ALA A 151 13.51 27.43 4.50
N ILE A 152 14.71 26.98 4.85
CA ILE A 152 15.60 27.67 5.79
C ILE A 152 16.90 27.93 5.05
N THR A 153 17.32 29.19 4.99
CA THR A 153 18.54 29.60 4.31
C THR A 153 19.48 30.21 5.32
N LYS A 154 20.71 29.70 5.43
CA LYS A 154 21.77 30.29 6.25
C LYS A 154 22.87 30.83 5.34
N SER A 155 23.19 32.10 5.52
CA SER A 155 24.27 32.83 4.84
C SER A 155 25.25 33.37 5.87
N SER A 156 26.55 33.17 5.66
CA SER A 156 27.60 33.77 6.48
C SER A 156 27.68 35.29 6.32
N THR A 157 26.99 35.87 5.34
CA THR A 157 26.95 37.32 5.08
C THR A 157 25.59 37.93 5.42
N ASP A 158 24.50 37.25 5.05
CA ASP A 158 23.14 37.81 5.14
C ASP A 158 22.31 37.24 6.31
N GLY A 159 22.90 36.30 7.06
CA GLY A 159 22.28 35.67 8.21
C GLY A 159 21.30 34.56 7.85
N THR A 160 20.28 34.36 8.68
CA THR A 160 19.30 33.28 8.54
C THR A 160 17.94 33.81 8.11
N VAL A 161 17.28 33.13 7.17
CA VAL A 161 15.90 33.39 6.77
C VAL A 161 15.10 32.10 6.84
N ILE A 162 13.91 32.15 7.43
CA ILE A 162 12.94 31.04 7.44
C ILE A 162 11.74 31.46 6.59
N TYR A 163 11.43 30.65 5.59
CA TYR A 163 10.28 30.80 4.72
C TYR A 163 9.24 29.75 5.06
N VAL A 164 7.97 30.14 5.07
CA VAL A 164 6.82 29.23 5.11
C VAL A 164 5.93 29.55 3.91
N ASN A 165 5.64 28.55 3.08
CA ASN A 165 4.85 28.69 1.85
C ASN A 165 5.34 29.84 0.95
N ASN A 166 6.66 29.87 0.69
CA ASN A 166 7.35 30.91 -0.09
C ASN A 166 7.30 32.33 0.51
N VAL A 167 6.84 32.52 1.75
CA VAL A 167 6.84 33.82 2.44
C VAL A 167 7.93 33.81 3.51
N ALA A 168 8.84 34.79 3.49
CA ALA A 168 9.81 34.99 4.57
C ALA A 168 9.08 35.40 5.86
N VAL A 169 8.98 34.47 6.82
CA VAL A 169 8.30 34.71 8.10
C VAL A 169 9.27 35.24 9.16
N VAL A 170 10.57 34.99 8.98
CA VAL A 170 11.65 35.51 9.84
C VAL A 170 12.89 35.80 9.03
N THR A 171 13.51 36.95 9.32
CA THR A 171 14.84 37.32 8.84
C THR A 171 15.70 37.74 10.02
N SER A 172 16.78 37.00 10.27
CA SER A 172 17.78 37.29 11.30
C SER A 172 19.12 37.58 10.64
N SER A 173 19.32 38.85 10.26
CA SER A 173 20.54 39.30 9.57
C SER A 173 21.80 39.26 10.44
N SER A 174 21.64 39.13 11.76
CA SER A 174 22.75 39.01 12.71
C SER A 174 23.23 37.57 12.91
N ASP A 175 22.50 36.56 12.44
CA ASP A 175 22.88 35.15 12.58
C ASP A 175 23.86 34.68 11.50
N THR A 176 24.98 35.39 11.40
CA THR A 176 26.05 35.19 10.40
C THR A 176 27.18 34.27 10.88
N GLY A 177 27.10 33.77 12.12
CA GLY A 177 28.08 32.85 12.66
C GLY A 177 28.14 31.54 11.85
N ASN A 178 29.36 31.02 11.64
CA ASN A 178 29.58 29.72 11.00
C ASN A 178 28.90 28.61 11.82
N ALA A 179 28.24 27.66 11.15
CA ALA A 179 27.74 26.44 11.78
C ALA A 179 28.90 25.80 12.57
N SER A 180 28.75 25.67 13.89
CA SER A 180 29.85 25.31 14.81
C SER A 180 30.51 23.99 14.45
N ASP A 181 31.83 23.91 14.71
CA ASP A 181 32.78 22.86 14.35
C ASP A 181 32.24 21.41 14.43
N PHE A 182 32.26 20.73 13.28
CA PHE A 182 31.85 19.33 13.08
C PHE A 182 32.94 18.35 13.59
N SER A 183 33.30 18.42 14.87
CA SER A 183 34.55 17.85 15.38
C SER A 183 34.48 16.51 16.14
N SER A 184 33.40 15.70 16.11
CA SER A 184 33.48 14.32 16.64
C SER A 184 32.58 13.30 15.95
N ASN A 185 33.19 12.19 15.47
CA ASN A 185 32.58 11.09 14.69
C ASN A 185 31.49 10.27 15.44
N ASN A 186 30.92 10.80 16.53
CA ASN A 186 30.05 10.05 17.45
C ASN A 186 28.56 10.42 17.35
N TYR A 187 28.12 11.26 16.40
CA TYR A 187 26.72 11.70 16.28
C TYR A 187 26.17 11.58 14.86
N ILE A 188 24.93 11.10 14.72
CA ILE A 188 24.26 10.79 13.45
C ILE A 188 23.27 11.92 13.08
N ASN A 189 23.02 12.12 11.78
CA ASN A 189 22.01 13.03 11.23
C ASN A 189 20.64 12.35 11.26
N TYR A 190 19.55 13.07 11.51
CA TYR A 190 18.22 12.44 11.63
C TYR A 190 17.12 13.22 10.91
N LEU A 191 16.11 12.51 10.41
CA LEU A 191 14.78 13.07 10.09
C LEU A 191 13.74 12.58 11.09
N GLY A 192 12.82 13.48 11.44
CA GLY A 192 11.63 13.23 12.24
C GLY A 192 11.85 12.81 13.69
N GLY A 193 13.07 12.97 14.21
CA GLY A 193 13.35 12.69 15.62
C GLY A 193 14.75 13.05 16.09
N TRP A 194 15.00 12.77 17.37
CA TRP A 194 16.30 12.88 18.02
C TRP A 194 16.77 11.48 18.46
N ASP A 195 18.09 11.33 18.61
CA ASP A 195 18.77 10.13 19.13
C ASP A 195 18.04 9.53 20.36
N GLY A 196 17.35 8.41 20.18
CA GLY A 196 16.69 7.66 21.27
C GLY A 196 15.27 8.09 21.69
N SER A 197 14.44 8.60 20.77
CA SER A 197 12.94 8.59 20.84
C SER A 197 12.19 9.51 21.82
N VAL A 198 12.79 10.57 22.38
CA VAL A 198 12.08 11.50 23.31
C VAL A 198 11.53 12.76 22.61
N TYR A 199 12.04 13.09 21.42
CA TYR A 199 11.68 14.32 20.68
C TYR A 199 11.24 14.03 19.24
N GLY A 200 10.46 12.96 19.06
CA GLY A 200 9.94 12.54 17.75
C GLY A 200 8.94 13.55 17.19
N PHE A 201 8.92 13.68 15.87
CA PHE A 201 7.91 14.47 15.16
C PHE A 201 6.62 13.68 14.98
N PRO A 202 5.47 14.15 15.48
CA PRO A 202 4.19 13.58 15.13
C PRO A 202 3.68 14.27 13.85
N GLY A 203 3.74 13.57 12.72
CA GLY A 203 3.27 14.12 11.44
C GLY A 203 3.98 13.54 10.22
N ASP A 204 3.70 14.13 9.07
CA ASP A 204 4.20 13.66 7.78
C ASP A 204 5.28 14.62 7.23
N LEU A 205 6.32 14.08 6.59
CA LEU A 205 7.37 14.81 5.86
C LEU A 205 7.43 14.35 4.39
N ASP A 206 7.80 15.28 3.50
CA ASP A 206 7.96 15.03 2.07
C ASP A 206 8.99 15.99 1.45
N GLN A 207 9.64 15.59 0.36
CA GLN A 207 10.66 16.32 -0.40
C GLN A 207 11.72 17.01 0.46
N VAL A 208 12.36 16.27 1.37
CA VAL A 208 13.42 16.82 2.20
C VAL A 208 14.68 16.97 1.37
N ARG A 209 15.16 18.21 1.25
CA ARG A 209 16.26 18.57 0.35
C ARG A 209 17.30 19.41 1.05
N VAL A 210 18.56 19.13 0.76
CA VAL A 210 19.73 19.83 1.32
C VAL A 210 20.51 20.48 0.18
N PHE A 211 20.91 21.74 0.39
CA PHE A 211 21.71 22.51 -0.54
C PHE A 211 23.00 23.03 0.11
N SER A 212 24.08 23.09 -0.66
CA SER A 212 25.38 23.65 -0.27
C SER A 212 25.49 25.18 -0.43
N LYS A 213 24.36 25.86 -0.63
CA LYS A 213 24.28 27.33 -0.74
C LYS A 213 23.09 27.91 0.01
N ALA A 214 23.14 29.21 0.28
CA ALA A 214 21.98 29.99 0.71
C ALA A 214 21.08 30.23 -0.52
N LEU A 215 19.85 29.72 -0.50
CA LEU A 215 18.89 29.95 -1.57
C LEU A 215 18.35 31.38 -1.50
N ASN A 216 18.08 31.96 -2.67
CA ASN A 216 17.35 33.23 -2.74
C ASN A 216 15.83 33.01 -2.82
N GLN A 217 15.05 34.07 -2.62
CA GLN A 217 13.58 34.04 -2.67
C GLN A 217 13.02 33.43 -3.97
N THR A 218 13.68 33.64 -5.11
CA THR A 218 13.22 33.08 -6.40
C THR A 218 13.41 31.57 -6.44
N GLU A 219 14.52 31.07 -5.89
CA GLU A 219 14.80 29.64 -5.77
C GLU A 219 13.85 28.97 -4.78
N VAL A 220 13.60 29.60 -3.62
CA VAL A 220 12.57 29.14 -2.66
C VAL A 220 11.20 29.06 -3.32
N GLY A 221 10.84 30.07 -4.13
CA GLY A 221 9.58 30.07 -4.86
C GLY A 221 9.48 28.96 -5.91
N LYS A 222 10.59 28.54 -6.51
CA LYS A 222 10.63 27.38 -7.40
C LYS A 222 10.42 26.07 -6.62
N LEU A 223 11.03 25.90 -5.45
CA LEU A 223 10.84 24.72 -4.61
C LEU A 223 9.39 24.62 -4.10
N TYR A 224 8.80 25.74 -3.68
CA TYR A 224 7.39 25.78 -3.27
C TYR A 224 6.42 25.47 -4.43
N ALA A 225 6.79 25.86 -5.65
CA ALA A 225 5.99 25.63 -6.85
C ALA A 225 6.39 24.35 -7.62
N GLU A 226 7.16 23.45 -6.99
CA GLU A 226 7.55 22.18 -7.60
C GLU A 226 6.31 21.43 -8.09
N THR A 227 6.38 20.96 -9.33
CA THR A 227 5.29 20.23 -9.97
C THR A 227 5.62 18.75 -9.91
N ALA A 228 4.74 17.96 -9.29
CA ALA A 228 4.83 16.51 -9.25
C ALA A 228 5.07 15.94 -10.65
N CYS A 229 6.04 15.04 -10.76
CA CYS A 229 6.17 14.20 -11.94
C CYS A 229 4.84 13.52 -12.24
N VAL A 230 4.45 13.43 -13.52
CA VAL A 230 3.39 12.51 -13.91
C VAL A 230 3.85 11.13 -13.48
N TYR A 231 3.22 10.65 -12.42
CA TYR A 231 3.47 9.34 -11.87
C TYR A 231 2.90 8.32 -12.84
N THR A 232 3.76 7.78 -13.70
CA THR A 232 3.42 6.65 -14.57
C THR A 232 4.04 5.43 -13.93
N SER A 233 3.20 4.54 -13.41
CA SER A 233 3.65 3.24 -12.91
C SER A 233 4.45 2.52 -13.97
N THR A 234 5.57 1.94 -13.57
CA THR A 234 6.42 1.10 -14.45
C THR A 234 6.36 -0.37 -14.06
N THR A 235 5.77 -0.72 -12.90
CA THR A 235 5.64 -2.10 -12.43
C THR A 235 4.79 -2.98 -13.34
N ASP A 236 3.90 -2.40 -14.15
CA ASP A 236 3.09 -3.19 -15.08
C ASP A 236 3.68 -3.27 -16.49
N ILE A 237 4.84 -2.61 -16.71
CA ILE A 237 5.54 -2.62 -17.98
C ILE A 237 6.44 -3.85 -18.04
N VAL A 238 6.03 -4.87 -18.81
CA VAL A 238 6.85 -6.08 -19.02
C VAL A 238 8.23 -5.74 -19.60
N ASN A 239 8.28 -4.86 -20.60
CA ASN A 239 9.51 -4.45 -21.28
C ASN A 239 10.19 -3.28 -20.54
N TYR A 240 10.59 -3.54 -19.30
CA TYR A 240 11.29 -2.59 -18.46
C TYR A 240 12.63 -3.19 -18.01
N PRO A 241 13.74 -2.44 -18.07
CA PRO A 241 13.91 -1.09 -18.61
C PRO A 241 13.60 -0.98 -20.11
N THR A 242 13.34 0.24 -20.58
CA THR A 242 12.90 0.47 -21.96
C THR A 242 13.92 -0.07 -22.97
N GLY A 243 13.48 -0.90 -23.90
CA GLY A 243 14.35 -1.51 -24.91
C GLY A 243 14.95 -2.86 -24.47
N THR A 244 14.61 -3.33 -23.28
CA THR A 244 14.91 -4.69 -22.81
C THR A 244 13.61 -5.50 -22.69
N THR A 245 13.74 -6.83 -22.74
CA THR A 245 12.61 -7.74 -22.55
C THR A 245 13.03 -8.88 -21.63
N PRO A 246 12.46 -9.01 -20.43
CA PRO A 246 12.69 -10.17 -19.59
C PRO A 246 12.04 -11.41 -20.23
N VAL A 247 12.67 -12.57 -20.06
CA VAL A 247 12.07 -13.87 -20.43
C VAL A 247 11.22 -14.46 -19.32
N ALA A 248 11.38 -13.97 -18.09
CA ALA A 248 10.50 -14.27 -16.97
C ALA A 248 10.37 -13.03 -16.07
N TYR A 249 9.14 -12.73 -15.64
CA TYR A 249 8.84 -11.61 -14.75
C TYR A 249 7.78 -12.00 -13.71
N TYR A 250 8.19 -12.08 -12.45
CA TYR A 250 7.31 -12.36 -11.33
C TYR A 250 7.13 -11.07 -10.52
N LYS A 251 5.94 -10.48 -10.61
CA LYS A 251 5.54 -9.32 -9.80
C LYS A 251 5.55 -9.65 -8.31
N MET A 252 5.32 -10.91 -7.95
CA MET A 252 5.05 -11.36 -6.58
C MET A 252 3.82 -10.68 -5.95
N ASP A 253 2.91 -10.20 -6.79
CA ASP A 253 1.65 -9.62 -6.36
C ASP A 253 0.58 -10.72 -6.27
N ASN A 254 0.40 -11.25 -5.06
CA ASN A 254 -0.56 -12.32 -4.72
C ASN A 254 -0.38 -13.66 -5.47
N SER A 255 0.68 -13.81 -6.28
CA SER A 255 0.96 -15.02 -7.06
C SER A 255 2.42 -15.08 -7.50
N SER A 256 2.87 -16.26 -7.92
CA SER A 256 4.16 -16.50 -8.57
C SER A 256 4.01 -16.76 -10.07
N GLU A 257 3.00 -16.16 -10.70
CA GLU A 257 2.81 -16.24 -12.16
C GLU A 257 3.92 -15.47 -12.91
N ASP A 258 4.37 -16.03 -14.02
CA ASP A 258 5.32 -15.40 -14.94
C ASP A 258 4.58 -14.48 -15.90
N TYR A 259 4.59 -13.19 -15.58
CA TYR A 259 3.89 -12.14 -16.34
C TYR A 259 4.53 -11.84 -17.70
N ALA A 260 5.79 -12.23 -17.93
CA ALA A 260 6.48 -12.05 -19.21
C ALA A 260 6.37 -13.27 -20.14
N GLY A 261 6.10 -14.44 -19.58
CA GLY A 261 6.25 -15.72 -20.27
C GLY A 261 5.24 -16.77 -19.85
N THR A 262 5.71 -18.01 -19.73
CA THR A 262 4.89 -19.18 -19.34
C THR A 262 5.58 -20.02 -18.27
N ASN A 263 6.61 -19.50 -17.60
CA ASN A 263 7.41 -20.23 -16.63
C ASN A 263 6.85 -20.00 -15.21
N ASP A 264 5.55 -20.22 -15.03
CA ASP A 264 4.87 -19.96 -13.76
C ASP A 264 5.54 -20.72 -12.60
N GLY A 265 5.63 -20.03 -11.46
CA GLY A 265 6.12 -20.60 -10.22
C GLY A 265 5.10 -21.54 -9.59
N SER A 266 5.62 -22.47 -8.78
CA SER A 266 4.83 -23.29 -7.87
C SER A 266 5.24 -23.00 -6.44
N ASP A 267 4.31 -22.40 -5.69
CA ASP A 267 4.53 -21.99 -4.30
C ASP A 267 4.59 -23.18 -3.34
N SER A 268 5.50 -23.12 -2.39
CA SER A 268 5.55 -23.99 -1.22
C SER A 268 5.68 -23.14 0.03
N ASN A 269 4.65 -23.12 0.88
CA ASN A 269 4.59 -22.32 2.11
C ASN A 269 4.90 -20.82 1.90
N ILE A 270 4.45 -20.26 0.78
CA ILE A 270 4.56 -18.82 0.49
C ILE A 270 3.30 -18.11 0.98
N GLU A 271 3.50 -16.94 1.57
CA GLU A 271 2.45 -15.97 1.84
C GLU A 271 2.77 -14.69 1.08
N TYR A 272 1.77 -13.99 0.56
CA TYR A 272 1.94 -12.69 -0.09
C TYR A 272 1.52 -11.57 0.85
N ARG A 273 2.46 -10.70 1.22
CA ARG A 273 2.23 -9.51 2.07
C ARG A 273 2.68 -8.26 1.34
N PHE A 274 2.46 -7.08 1.90
CA PHE A 274 2.91 -5.84 1.28
C PHE A 274 4.42 -5.88 0.97
N GLY A 275 4.74 -5.51 -0.27
CA GLY A 275 6.06 -5.62 -0.87
C GLY A 275 6.76 -4.28 -1.02
N ARG A 276 7.81 -4.25 -1.83
CA ARG A 276 8.37 -2.99 -2.35
C ARG A 276 7.42 -2.36 -3.37
N PHE A 277 6.64 -3.19 -4.06
CA PHE A 277 5.70 -2.83 -5.11
C PHE A 277 4.41 -3.65 -4.99
N GLY A 278 3.37 -3.11 -4.34
CA GLY A 278 2.14 -3.85 -4.09
C GLY A 278 2.37 -4.94 -3.04
N GLN A 279 2.43 -6.21 -3.46
CA GLN A 279 2.75 -7.34 -2.58
C GLN A 279 4.09 -7.99 -2.97
N ALA A 280 4.68 -8.72 -2.03
CA ALA A 280 5.88 -9.52 -2.18
C ALA A 280 5.67 -10.92 -1.61
N ALA A 281 6.44 -11.89 -2.12
CA ALA A 281 6.48 -13.25 -1.59
C ALA A 281 7.27 -13.26 -0.29
N VAL A 282 6.67 -13.77 0.79
CA VAL A 282 7.29 -13.88 2.11
C VAL A 282 7.81 -15.30 2.33
N PHE A 283 9.08 -15.40 2.69
CA PHE A 283 9.82 -16.63 2.94
C PHE A 283 10.15 -16.76 4.43
N ASN A 284 9.85 -17.92 5.00
CA ASN A 284 9.91 -18.15 6.45
C ASN A 284 11.28 -18.65 6.98
N GLY A 285 12.30 -18.77 6.13
CA GLY A 285 13.62 -19.24 6.55
C GLY A 285 13.77 -20.74 6.85
N SER A 286 12.74 -21.57 6.60
CA SER A 286 12.79 -23.00 6.95
C SER A 286 12.17 -23.94 5.93
N SER A 287 11.11 -23.53 5.24
CA SER A 287 10.32 -24.40 4.35
C SER A 287 9.66 -23.67 3.17
N SER A 288 9.72 -22.34 3.13
CA SER A 288 9.17 -21.53 2.05
C SER A 288 10.08 -21.50 0.83
N TYR A 289 9.52 -21.74 -0.35
CA TYR A 289 10.21 -21.51 -1.63
C TYR A 289 9.21 -21.46 -2.79
N ILE A 290 9.66 -20.90 -3.93
CA ILE A 290 8.94 -20.95 -5.21
C ILE A 290 9.77 -21.82 -6.15
N ASN A 291 9.15 -22.86 -6.72
CA ASN A 291 9.76 -23.70 -7.74
C ASN A 291 9.43 -23.16 -9.13
N ILE A 292 10.45 -22.79 -9.89
CA ILE A 292 10.32 -22.43 -11.29
C ILE A 292 10.79 -23.66 -12.06
N ASP A 293 9.86 -24.39 -12.67
CA ASP A 293 10.16 -25.67 -13.31
C ASP A 293 11.36 -25.59 -14.27
N ASN A 294 12.16 -26.65 -14.32
CA ASN A 294 13.43 -26.60 -15.03
C ASN A 294 13.21 -26.43 -16.54
N SER A 295 13.55 -25.26 -17.05
CA SER A 295 13.38 -24.85 -18.44
C SER A 295 14.70 -24.33 -18.99
N THR A 296 15.02 -24.69 -20.23
CA THR A 296 16.27 -24.28 -20.89
C THR A 296 16.37 -22.77 -21.11
N VAL A 297 15.29 -22.02 -20.87
CA VAL A 297 15.28 -20.55 -20.95
C VAL A 297 16.17 -19.88 -19.89
N PHE A 298 16.51 -20.61 -18.81
CA PHE A 298 17.39 -20.14 -17.74
C PHE A 298 18.84 -20.62 -17.87
N ASP A 299 19.11 -21.58 -18.77
CA ASP A 299 20.43 -22.20 -18.95
C ASP A 299 21.30 -21.41 -19.95
N LEU A 300 21.63 -20.17 -19.59
CA LEU A 300 22.28 -19.22 -20.50
C LEU A 300 23.73 -18.91 -20.09
N THR A 301 24.56 -18.59 -21.08
CA THR A 301 25.92 -18.08 -20.83
C THR A 301 25.99 -16.55 -20.76
N THR A 302 24.91 -15.87 -21.16
CA THR A 302 24.74 -14.42 -21.03
C THR A 302 23.30 -14.16 -20.58
N TYR A 303 23.13 -13.51 -19.44
CA TYR A 303 21.83 -13.20 -18.85
C TYR A 303 21.98 -12.14 -17.75
N SER A 304 20.86 -11.57 -17.33
CA SER A 304 20.80 -10.71 -16.13
C SER A 304 19.63 -11.11 -15.26
N VAL A 305 19.78 -10.96 -13.95
CA VAL A 305 18.70 -11.20 -12.98
C VAL A 305 18.58 -9.98 -12.09
N SER A 306 17.36 -9.48 -11.93
CA SER A 306 17.02 -8.38 -11.03
C SER A 306 15.93 -8.81 -10.06
N PHE A 307 16.03 -8.38 -8.81
CA PHE A 307 14.99 -8.55 -7.82
C PHE A 307 15.21 -7.59 -6.65
N TRP A 308 14.13 -7.32 -5.92
CA TRP A 308 14.19 -6.66 -4.63
C TRP A 308 14.11 -7.71 -3.52
N ILE A 309 14.93 -7.57 -2.48
CA ILE A 309 14.88 -8.39 -1.27
C ILE A 309 14.67 -7.52 -0.03
N TYR A 310 13.96 -8.05 0.95
CA TYR A 310 13.82 -7.48 2.28
C TYR A 310 14.11 -8.55 3.33
N SER A 311 14.82 -8.22 4.40
CA SER A 311 14.87 -9.05 5.60
C SER A 311 14.95 -8.18 6.83
N SER A 312 14.25 -8.57 7.90
CA SER A 312 14.45 -8.00 9.24
C SER A 312 15.83 -8.34 9.81
N ASP A 313 16.49 -9.37 9.26
CA ASP A 313 17.85 -9.75 9.61
C ASP A 313 18.58 -10.34 8.40
N TYR A 314 19.54 -9.60 7.83
CA TYR A 314 20.41 -10.08 6.76
C TYR A 314 21.61 -10.88 7.28
N ASN A 315 21.76 -11.05 8.59
CA ASN A 315 22.84 -11.86 9.20
C ASN A 315 22.50 -13.35 9.19
N GLN A 316 21.92 -13.82 8.09
CA GLN A 316 21.55 -15.21 7.88
C GLN A 316 22.78 -16.02 7.50
N SER A 317 22.75 -17.32 7.79
CA SER A 317 23.82 -18.23 7.41
C SER A 317 23.51 -18.88 6.06
N ALA A 318 24.22 -18.45 5.02
CA ALA A 318 24.14 -19.01 3.67
C ALA A 318 22.71 -19.13 3.10
N ALA A 319 21.86 -18.14 3.37
CA ALA A 319 20.51 -18.08 2.82
C ALA A 319 20.58 -17.86 1.30
N THR A 320 19.75 -18.58 0.54
CA THR A 320 19.69 -18.53 -0.92
C THR A 320 18.43 -17.80 -1.35
N VAL A 321 18.61 -16.69 -2.06
CA VAL A 321 17.54 -15.87 -2.62
C VAL A 321 17.09 -16.43 -3.97
N TYR A 322 18.05 -16.80 -4.83
CA TYR A 322 17.76 -17.43 -6.10
C TYR A 322 18.80 -18.51 -6.41
N ASN A 323 18.31 -19.64 -6.84
CA ASN A 323 19.09 -20.76 -7.34
C ASN A 323 18.91 -20.81 -8.86
N GLY A 324 19.92 -20.33 -9.60
CA GLY A 324 20.00 -20.42 -11.06
C GLY A 324 20.68 -21.72 -11.47
N GLY A 325 20.09 -22.84 -11.13
CA GLY A 325 20.52 -24.15 -11.62
C GLY A 325 21.81 -24.70 -11.00
N ILE A 326 22.11 -24.38 -9.73
CA ILE A 326 23.31 -24.96 -9.10
C ILE A 326 23.13 -26.46 -8.84
N ASP A 327 24.04 -27.28 -9.36
CA ASP A 327 24.06 -28.73 -9.09
C ASP A 327 25.46 -29.33 -9.30
N VAL A 328 25.64 -30.59 -8.91
CA VAL A 328 26.89 -31.34 -9.11
C VAL A 328 26.62 -32.62 -9.87
N SER A 329 27.44 -32.88 -10.88
CA SER A 329 27.47 -34.17 -11.58
C SER A 329 28.91 -34.61 -11.80
N GLY A 330 29.22 -35.87 -11.49
CA GLY A 330 30.57 -36.42 -11.67
C GLY A 330 31.67 -35.66 -10.89
N GLY A 331 31.34 -35.06 -9.75
CA GLY A 331 32.26 -34.27 -8.93
C GLY A 331 32.54 -32.85 -9.42
N SER A 332 31.83 -32.38 -10.46
CA SER A 332 31.96 -31.02 -11.01
C SER A 332 30.69 -30.21 -10.76
N TRP A 333 30.87 -28.99 -10.26
CA TRP A 333 29.79 -28.02 -10.05
C TRP A 333 29.36 -27.36 -11.36
N GLY A 334 28.09 -26.99 -11.45
CA GLY A 334 27.51 -26.18 -12.52
C GLY A 334 26.47 -25.20 -11.97
N GLY A 335 26.10 -24.19 -12.76
CA GLY A 335 25.13 -23.15 -12.40
C GLY A 335 25.64 -22.10 -11.40
N LEU A 336 24.75 -21.20 -10.99
CA LEU A 336 25.00 -20.15 -9.99
C LEU A 336 23.87 -20.10 -8.96
N ALA A 337 24.22 -19.80 -7.72
CA ALA A 337 23.26 -19.45 -6.67
C ALA A 337 23.61 -18.10 -6.05
N PHE A 338 22.59 -17.34 -5.73
CA PHE A 338 22.64 -16.00 -5.17
C PHE A 338 22.00 -15.96 -3.80
N GLY A 339 22.55 -15.21 -2.88
CA GLY A 339 22.09 -15.26 -1.50
C GLY A 339 22.63 -14.15 -0.60
N VAL A 340 22.26 -14.24 0.67
CA VAL A 340 22.76 -13.37 1.73
C VAL A 340 23.51 -14.18 2.80
N ASN A 341 24.64 -13.65 3.24
CA ASN A 341 25.46 -14.24 4.28
C ASN A 341 26.15 -13.13 5.08
N SER A 342 25.94 -13.11 6.40
CA SER A 342 26.56 -12.13 7.30
C SER A 342 26.37 -10.67 6.85
N ASN A 343 25.12 -10.27 6.61
CA ASN A 343 24.74 -8.93 6.13
C ASN A 343 25.33 -8.57 4.77
N LYS A 344 25.74 -9.53 3.95
CA LYS A 344 26.29 -9.26 2.63
C LYS A 344 25.61 -10.10 1.58
N PHE A 345 25.42 -9.52 0.41
CA PHE A 345 25.05 -10.30 -0.75
C PHE A 345 26.25 -11.14 -1.22
N TYR A 346 26.01 -12.36 -1.66
CA TYR A 346 27.02 -13.25 -2.17
C TYR A 346 26.46 -14.11 -3.30
N TYR A 347 27.36 -14.63 -4.13
CA TYR A 347 27.05 -15.70 -5.07
C TYR A 347 28.12 -16.77 -5.06
N TYR A 348 27.75 -17.95 -5.53
CA TYR A 348 28.67 -19.07 -5.66
C TYR A 348 28.24 -19.98 -6.80
N GLY A 349 29.20 -20.73 -7.34
CA GLY A 349 28.95 -21.66 -8.44
C GLY A 349 30.18 -22.43 -8.87
N GLY A 350 30.04 -23.11 -10.01
CA GLY A 350 31.09 -23.93 -10.62
C GLY A 350 31.52 -23.40 -11.99
N ASP A 351 32.84 -23.29 -12.20
CA ASP A 351 33.48 -23.04 -13.50
C ASP A 351 34.19 -24.33 -13.95
N VAL A 352 34.23 -24.66 -15.26
CA VAL A 352 34.99 -25.83 -15.72
C VAL A 352 35.71 -25.58 -17.05
N ALA A 353 37.05 -25.73 -17.02
CA ALA A 353 37.78 -26.58 -17.98
C ALA A 353 39.19 -27.00 -17.46
N GLY A 354 39.39 -28.32 -17.25
CA GLY A 354 40.63 -29.03 -17.61
C GLY A 354 41.91 -28.88 -16.77
N ALA A 355 41.96 -29.46 -15.56
CA ALA A 355 43.12 -30.17 -14.96
C ALA A 355 42.85 -30.46 -13.47
N GLY A 356 42.15 -31.56 -13.16
CA GLY A 356 42.15 -32.15 -11.80
C GLY A 356 41.62 -31.32 -10.62
N GLY A 357 40.97 -30.17 -10.84
CA GLY A 357 40.45 -29.31 -9.77
C GLY A 357 38.93 -29.11 -9.83
N SER A 358 38.24 -29.51 -8.77
CA SER A 358 36.83 -29.28 -8.46
C SER A 358 36.53 -27.79 -8.16
N GLY A 359 36.50 -26.93 -9.18
CA GLY A 359 36.46 -25.47 -9.01
C GLY A 359 35.12 -24.90 -8.53
N PHE A 360 34.76 -25.13 -7.27
CA PHE A 360 33.75 -24.37 -6.55
C PHE A 360 34.32 -22.99 -6.18
N PHE A 361 33.57 -21.91 -6.44
CA PHE A 361 33.95 -20.57 -6.00
C PHE A 361 32.79 -19.87 -5.31
N THR A 362 33.13 -18.95 -4.42
CA THR A 362 32.21 -18.03 -3.74
C THR A 362 32.76 -16.62 -3.89
N GLN A 363 31.88 -15.67 -4.19
CA GLN A 363 32.15 -14.24 -4.20
C GLN A 363 31.19 -13.53 -3.27
N THR A 364 31.71 -12.66 -2.43
CA THR A 364 30.94 -11.90 -1.45
C THR A 364 31.12 -10.42 -1.74
N GLY A 365 30.01 -9.68 -1.72
CA GLY A 365 30.01 -8.24 -1.94
C GLY A 365 30.79 -7.47 -0.87
N VAL A 366 31.16 -6.24 -1.20
CA VAL A 366 31.74 -5.31 -0.23
C VAL A 366 30.67 -4.55 0.54
N THR A 367 29.52 -4.32 -0.07
CA THR A 367 28.38 -3.58 0.50
C THR A 367 27.71 -4.38 1.61
N ASN A 368 27.49 -3.74 2.76
CA ASN A 368 26.68 -4.30 3.83
C ASN A 368 25.21 -3.99 3.54
N LEU A 369 24.36 -5.00 3.70
CA LEU A 369 22.92 -4.90 3.65
C LEU A 369 22.40 -4.49 5.04
N THR A 370 21.55 -3.48 5.06
CA THR A 370 20.95 -2.96 6.29
C THR A 370 19.66 -3.70 6.59
N ASN A 371 19.50 -4.15 7.83
CA ASN A 371 18.32 -4.86 8.29
C ASN A 371 17.06 -3.98 8.17
N GLY A 372 15.93 -4.58 7.81
CA GLY A 372 14.66 -3.86 7.70
C GLY A 372 14.58 -2.91 6.49
N GLN A 373 15.45 -3.09 5.50
CA GLN A 373 15.41 -2.32 4.26
C GLN A 373 15.25 -3.22 3.03
N TRP A 374 14.48 -2.72 2.07
CA TRP A 374 14.44 -3.26 0.73
C TRP A 374 15.76 -2.96 0.01
N VAL A 375 16.31 -3.97 -0.65
CA VAL A 375 17.57 -3.91 -1.39
C VAL A 375 17.31 -4.37 -2.81
N ASN A 376 17.61 -3.53 -3.79
CA ASN A 376 17.62 -3.95 -5.19
C ASN A 376 18.94 -4.64 -5.49
N VAL A 377 18.87 -5.82 -6.11
CA VAL A 377 20.06 -6.55 -6.56
C VAL A 377 19.94 -6.80 -8.05
N VAL A 378 21.00 -6.51 -8.80
CA VAL A 378 21.12 -6.91 -10.20
C VAL A 378 22.42 -7.67 -10.41
N MET A 379 22.31 -8.91 -10.89
CA MET A 379 23.45 -9.75 -11.28
C MET A 379 23.48 -9.86 -12.81
N ILE A 380 24.61 -9.49 -13.41
CA ILE A 380 24.83 -9.50 -14.85
C ILE A 380 25.90 -10.53 -15.17
N VAL A 381 25.54 -11.54 -15.95
CA VAL A 381 26.45 -12.54 -16.50
C VAL A 381 26.59 -12.29 -17.99
N ASN A 382 27.81 -12.06 -18.46
CA ASN A 382 28.09 -11.83 -19.87
C ASN A 382 29.27 -12.70 -20.32
N GLY A 383 28.96 -13.93 -20.75
CA GLY A 383 29.95 -14.95 -21.05
C GLY A 383 30.77 -15.33 -19.81
N THR A 384 32.03 -14.92 -19.80
CA THR A 384 32.96 -15.18 -18.70
C THR A 384 33.01 -14.06 -17.65
N SER A 385 32.22 -12.99 -17.80
CA SER A 385 32.20 -11.89 -16.83
C SER A 385 30.94 -11.93 -15.97
N ILE A 386 31.09 -11.77 -14.66
CA ILE A 386 30.00 -11.55 -13.71
C ILE A 386 30.19 -10.18 -13.08
N THR A 387 29.12 -9.37 -13.03
CA THR A 387 29.08 -8.07 -12.34
C THR A 387 27.82 -8.00 -11.50
N GLY A 388 27.93 -7.50 -10.26
CA GLY A 388 26.80 -7.34 -9.36
C GLY A 388 26.60 -5.88 -8.96
N TYR A 389 25.35 -5.50 -8.80
CA TYR A 389 24.91 -4.18 -8.36
C TYR A 389 23.99 -4.32 -7.14
N ILE A 390 24.15 -3.41 -6.19
CA ILE A 390 23.31 -3.26 -5.01
C ILE A 390 22.79 -1.82 -5.03
N ASN A 391 21.47 -1.64 -5.01
CA ASN A 391 20.78 -0.34 -5.03
C ASN A 391 21.28 0.57 -6.17
N GLY A 392 21.27 0.05 -7.39
CA GLY A 392 21.72 0.79 -8.58
C GLY A 392 23.24 0.97 -8.73
N THR A 393 24.02 0.72 -7.67
CA THR A 393 25.48 0.95 -7.65
C THR A 393 26.26 -0.36 -7.77
N GLN A 394 27.33 -0.36 -8.58
CA GLN A 394 28.16 -1.55 -8.77
C GLN A 394 28.89 -1.94 -7.47
N ASP A 395 28.74 -3.19 -7.03
CA ASP A 395 29.52 -3.77 -5.93
C ASP A 395 30.77 -4.44 -6.50
N THR A 396 31.94 -3.90 -6.13
CA THR A 396 33.24 -4.38 -6.63
C THR A 396 33.59 -5.79 -6.15
N GLY A 397 33.06 -6.22 -5.00
CA GLY A 397 33.24 -7.59 -4.48
C GLY A 397 32.43 -8.64 -5.24
N LEU A 398 31.37 -8.23 -5.93
CA LEU A 398 30.55 -9.11 -6.76
C LEU A 398 31.07 -9.25 -8.21
N SER A 399 32.16 -8.56 -8.57
CA SER A 399 32.73 -8.64 -9.92
C SER A 399 33.74 -9.80 -10.05
N ARG A 400 33.62 -10.63 -11.10
CA ARG A 400 34.53 -11.77 -11.34
C ARG A 400 34.66 -12.08 -12.83
N THR A 401 35.88 -12.43 -13.25
CA THR A 401 36.14 -13.07 -14.55
C THR A 401 36.35 -14.57 -14.34
N LEU A 402 35.60 -15.37 -15.09
CA LEU A 402 35.67 -16.83 -15.14
C LEU A 402 36.72 -17.28 -16.15
N GLY A 403 37.24 -18.50 -15.98
CA GLY A 403 38.11 -19.15 -16.96
C GLY A 403 37.34 -19.71 -18.16
N ALA A 404 36.06 -20.04 -17.98
CA ALA A 404 35.14 -20.44 -19.03
C ALA A 404 33.71 -19.98 -18.72
N ASN A 405 32.80 -20.15 -19.69
CA ASN A 405 31.38 -19.88 -19.46
C ASN A 405 30.81 -20.85 -18.42
N ILE A 406 29.76 -20.40 -17.71
CA ILE A 406 28.99 -21.26 -16.80
C ILE A 406 28.40 -22.43 -17.58
N VAL A 407 28.45 -23.61 -16.97
CA VAL A 407 27.86 -24.84 -17.49
C VAL A 407 26.84 -25.36 -16.50
N TYR A 408 25.65 -25.73 -16.98
CA TYR A 408 24.60 -26.35 -16.18
C TYR A 408 24.74 -27.88 -16.25
N ARG A 409 24.55 -28.57 -15.12
CA ARG A 409 24.87 -30.01 -14.97
C ARG A 409 23.78 -30.72 -14.17
N GLY A 410 23.79 -32.06 -14.21
CA GLY A 410 22.97 -32.88 -13.31
C GLY A 410 21.46 -32.67 -13.49
N GLN A 411 20.74 -32.74 -12.37
CA GLN A 411 19.29 -32.49 -12.24
C GLN A 411 19.09 -31.12 -11.59
N HIS A 412 19.74 -30.11 -12.15
CA HIS A 412 19.66 -28.74 -11.63
C HIS A 412 18.22 -28.22 -11.66
N LYS A 413 17.94 -27.25 -10.77
CA LYS A 413 16.63 -26.66 -10.60
C LYS A 413 16.72 -25.14 -10.51
N ASN A 414 15.67 -24.47 -10.95
CA ASN A 414 15.48 -23.05 -10.73
C ASN A 414 14.51 -22.85 -9.56
N THR A 415 14.98 -22.25 -8.47
CA THR A 415 14.16 -22.01 -7.28
C THR A 415 14.41 -20.63 -6.70
N ILE A 416 13.36 -19.96 -6.23
CA ILE A 416 13.46 -18.71 -5.47
C ILE A 416 13.27 -19.04 -3.98
N GLY A 417 14.12 -18.46 -3.14
CA GLY A 417 14.07 -18.58 -1.68
C GLY A 417 14.78 -19.80 -1.08
N VAL A 418 15.36 -20.69 -1.89
CA VAL A 418 16.14 -21.83 -1.41
C VAL A 418 17.07 -22.38 -2.50
N ARG A 419 18.16 -23.03 -2.10
CA ARG A 419 18.93 -23.91 -3.00
C ARG A 419 18.31 -25.31 -3.03
N THR A 420 18.02 -25.83 -4.22
CA THR A 420 17.63 -27.23 -4.42
C THR A 420 18.44 -27.89 -5.53
N GLY A 421 18.50 -29.22 -5.54
CA GLY A 421 19.24 -30.01 -6.53
C GLY A 421 19.44 -31.45 -6.04
N SER A 422 20.49 -32.12 -6.52
CA SER A 422 20.78 -33.52 -6.15
C SER A 422 21.12 -33.73 -4.66
N PHE A 423 21.41 -32.65 -3.92
CA PHE A 423 21.75 -32.68 -2.48
C PHE A 423 20.57 -32.37 -1.54
N GLY A 424 19.36 -32.21 -2.07
CA GLY A 424 18.20 -31.75 -1.31
C GLY A 424 18.16 -30.22 -1.14
N SER A 425 17.26 -29.74 -0.28
CA SER A 425 17.03 -28.31 -0.04
C SER A 425 17.93 -27.77 1.07
N PHE A 426 18.60 -26.64 0.83
CA PHE A 426 19.50 -25.99 1.79
C PHE A 426 19.41 -24.46 1.70
N GLY A 427 19.65 -23.79 2.84
CA GLY A 427 19.80 -22.33 2.89
C GLY A 427 18.52 -21.59 2.52
N TYR A 428 17.42 -21.88 3.22
CA TYR A 428 16.17 -21.15 3.04
C TYR A 428 16.35 -19.67 3.39
N PHE A 429 15.85 -18.79 2.53
CA PHE A 429 15.79 -17.37 2.80
C PHE A 429 14.70 -17.05 3.81
N ASN A 430 15.02 -16.22 4.79
CA ASN A 430 14.06 -15.60 5.69
C ASN A 430 13.93 -14.12 5.30
N GLY A 431 12.77 -13.71 4.79
CA GLY A 431 12.60 -12.37 4.24
C GLY A 431 11.52 -12.30 3.17
N SER A 432 11.48 -11.22 2.40
CA SER A 432 10.54 -11.04 1.29
C SER A 432 11.29 -10.80 -0.02
N ILE A 433 10.72 -11.24 -1.14
CA ILE A 433 11.26 -11.02 -2.49
C ILE A 433 10.16 -10.43 -3.38
N ASP A 434 10.52 -9.42 -4.16
CA ASP A 434 9.61 -8.67 -5.02
C ASP A 434 10.27 -8.36 -6.38
N GLN A 435 9.47 -8.13 -7.42
CA GLN A 435 9.90 -7.72 -8.76
C GLN A 435 11.02 -8.59 -9.37
N PHE A 436 10.90 -9.91 -9.28
CA PHE A 436 11.91 -10.81 -9.83
C PHE A 436 11.84 -10.83 -11.36
N ARG A 437 12.93 -10.46 -12.03
CA ARG A 437 13.06 -10.46 -13.48
C ARG A 437 14.30 -11.21 -13.92
N PHE A 438 14.15 -12.04 -14.95
CA PHE A 438 15.24 -12.73 -15.62
C PHE A 438 15.29 -12.31 -17.09
N TYR A 439 16.45 -11.81 -17.53
CA TYR A 439 16.71 -11.35 -18.89
C TYR A 439 17.68 -12.29 -19.57
N ASN A 440 17.45 -12.60 -20.84
CA ASN A 440 18.40 -13.36 -21.66
C ASN A 440 19.52 -12.51 -22.27
N THR A 441 19.69 -11.27 -21.79
CA THR A 441 20.69 -10.30 -22.23
C THR A 441 21.49 -9.77 -21.04
N ALA A 442 22.69 -9.25 -21.32
CA ALA A 442 23.43 -8.45 -20.35
C ALA A 442 22.85 -7.03 -20.33
N LEU A 443 22.40 -6.57 -19.17
CA LEU A 443 21.90 -5.21 -18.97
C LEU A 443 23.06 -4.19 -18.93
N SER A 444 22.77 -2.93 -19.25
CA SER A 444 23.68 -1.81 -19.06
C SER A 444 23.57 -1.22 -17.65
N SER A 445 24.52 -0.37 -17.23
CA SER A 445 24.41 0.34 -15.95
C SER A 445 23.23 1.32 -15.91
N ALA A 446 22.83 1.87 -17.07
CA ALA A 446 21.64 2.72 -17.16
C ALA A 446 20.35 1.91 -16.92
N ASP A 447 20.27 0.71 -17.50
CA ASP A 447 19.16 -0.22 -17.24
C ASP A 447 19.08 -0.60 -15.75
N VAL A 448 20.23 -0.79 -15.11
CA VAL A 448 20.29 -1.05 -13.66
C VAL A 448 19.75 0.14 -12.85
N THR A 449 20.09 1.37 -13.23
CA THR A 449 19.54 2.58 -12.61
C THR A 449 18.02 2.67 -12.80
N ASP A 450 17.51 2.33 -13.99
CA ASP A 450 16.07 2.29 -14.24
C ASP A 450 15.38 1.24 -13.36
N LEU A 451 15.94 0.03 -13.22
CA LEU A 451 15.39 -1.02 -12.34
C LEU A 451 15.37 -0.62 -10.86
N TYR A 452 16.37 0.13 -10.42
CA TYR A 452 16.39 0.68 -9.06
C TYR A 452 15.35 1.79 -8.86
N ASN A 453 15.14 2.63 -9.87
CA ASN A 453 14.20 3.76 -9.84
C ASN A 453 12.79 3.40 -10.33
N GLU A 454 12.45 2.11 -10.37
CA GLU A 454 11.13 1.63 -10.77
C GLU A 454 10.03 2.24 -9.87
N LYS A 455 8.86 2.56 -10.45
CA LYS A 455 7.74 3.24 -9.79
C LYS A 455 6.52 2.31 -9.63
N PRO A 456 5.99 2.08 -8.41
CA PRO A 456 4.83 1.20 -8.17
C PRO A 456 3.55 1.57 -8.92
N GLU A 457 2.56 0.68 -8.96
CA GLU A 457 1.21 1.04 -9.39
C GLU A 457 0.48 1.82 -8.28
N VAL A 458 -0.28 2.87 -8.65
CA VAL A 458 -1.26 3.46 -7.74
C VAL A 458 -2.48 2.58 -7.79
N ASP A 459 -2.88 1.98 -6.66
CA ASP A 459 -4.12 1.22 -6.61
C ASP A 459 -5.32 2.17 -6.82
N THR A 460 -5.91 2.09 -8.01
CA THR A 460 -7.10 2.88 -8.39
C THR A 460 -8.41 2.15 -8.10
N SER A 461 -8.34 1.00 -7.45
CA SER A 461 -9.51 0.20 -7.12
C SER A 461 -10.48 1.00 -6.24
N ASN A 462 -11.77 0.80 -6.47
CA ASN A 462 -12.83 1.32 -5.60
C ASN A 462 -13.45 0.23 -4.72
N PHE A 463 -13.08 -1.03 -4.96
CA PHE A 463 -13.41 -2.19 -4.15
C PHE A 463 -12.22 -3.13 -4.12
N LYS A 464 -11.92 -3.72 -2.96
CA LYS A 464 -10.91 -4.77 -2.86
C LYS A 464 -11.22 -5.78 -1.76
N ALA A 465 -11.14 -7.05 -2.11
CA ALA A 465 -11.05 -8.15 -1.14
C ALA A 465 -9.57 -8.40 -0.83
N VAL A 466 -9.20 -8.44 0.45
CA VAL A 466 -7.83 -8.78 0.88
C VAL A 466 -7.85 -9.85 1.96
N LEU A 467 -6.87 -10.74 1.90
CA LEU A 467 -6.58 -11.70 2.96
C LEU A 467 -5.49 -11.14 3.85
N TYR A 468 -5.58 -11.41 5.15
CA TYR A 468 -4.54 -11.01 6.07
C TYR A 468 -4.52 -11.93 7.29
N GLU A 469 -3.37 -12.00 7.93
CA GLU A 469 -3.20 -12.64 9.23
C GLU A 469 -3.24 -11.58 10.32
N ALA A 470 -4.24 -11.66 11.18
CA ALA A 470 -4.25 -10.82 12.36
C ALA A 470 -3.23 -11.34 13.36
N ASN A 471 -2.34 -10.49 13.87
CA ASN A 471 -1.50 -10.81 15.02
C ASN A 471 -2.07 -10.11 16.26
N ALA A 472 -1.92 -10.67 17.46
CA ALA A 472 -2.53 -10.14 18.69
C ALA A 472 -1.97 -8.77 19.16
N SER A 473 -1.20 -8.10 18.31
CA SER A 473 -0.64 -6.77 18.45
C SER A 473 -1.36 -5.76 17.55
N THR A 474 -0.97 -4.50 17.62
CA THR A 474 -1.36 -3.51 16.60
C THR A 474 -0.87 -4.01 15.24
N ASN A 475 -1.79 -4.14 14.29
CA ASN A 475 -1.52 -4.79 13.01
C ASN A 475 -1.94 -3.89 11.86
N PHE A 476 -0.99 -3.50 11.01
CA PHE A 476 -1.30 -2.71 9.82
C PHE A 476 -1.68 -3.63 8.66
N ILE A 477 -2.89 -3.46 8.12
CA ILE A 477 -3.36 -4.20 6.95
C ILE A 477 -3.16 -3.33 5.72
N SER A 478 -1.94 -3.33 5.18
CA SER A 478 -1.51 -2.46 4.09
C SER A 478 -1.73 -3.03 2.68
N ASN A 479 -2.05 -4.32 2.54
CA ASN A 479 -2.31 -4.93 1.23
C ASN A 479 -3.66 -4.51 0.61
N VAL A 480 -4.42 -3.65 1.30
CA VAL A 480 -5.58 -2.97 0.72
C VAL A 480 -5.15 -2.07 -0.42
N GLY A 481 -4.05 -1.33 -0.30
CA GLY A 481 -3.56 -0.42 -1.34
C GLY A 481 -4.45 0.79 -1.64
N MET A 482 -5.70 0.81 -1.16
CA MET A 482 -6.63 1.92 -1.34
C MET A 482 -6.49 2.95 -0.23
N ASP A 483 -6.60 4.22 -0.60
CA ASP A 483 -6.65 5.32 0.35
C ASP A 483 -8.02 5.40 1.02
N LEU A 484 -8.07 4.94 2.27
CA LEU A 484 -9.24 4.96 3.14
C LEU A 484 -9.21 6.12 4.14
N GLU A 485 -8.05 6.74 4.35
CA GLU A 485 -7.87 7.91 5.23
C GLU A 485 -8.55 9.14 4.59
N THR A 486 -8.13 9.52 3.39
CA THR A 486 -8.55 10.78 2.77
C THR A 486 -9.70 10.62 1.78
N ASN A 487 -9.80 9.47 1.11
CA ASN A 487 -10.96 9.18 0.25
C ASN A 487 -12.10 8.50 1.00
N GLY A 488 -11.89 8.18 2.28
CA GLY A 488 -12.87 7.48 3.08
C GLY A 488 -13.21 6.08 2.56
N GLY A 489 -14.04 5.37 3.31
CA GLY A 489 -14.47 4.04 2.87
C GLY A 489 -15.20 3.24 3.93
N LEU A 490 -15.57 2.03 3.52
CA LEU A 490 -16.13 0.98 4.35
C LEU A 490 -15.12 -0.17 4.40
N VAL A 491 -14.81 -0.63 5.61
CA VAL A 491 -14.00 -1.82 5.86
C VAL A 491 -14.87 -2.86 6.55
N TRP A 492 -15.02 -4.02 5.91
CA TRP A 492 -15.83 -5.13 6.41
C TRP A 492 -14.98 -6.38 6.64
N LEU A 493 -14.83 -6.76 7.91
CA LEU A 493 -13.87 -7.75 8.39
C LEU A 493 -14.54 -9.05 8.82
N LYS A 494 -13.86 -10.18 8.59
CA LYS A 494 -14.24 -11.49 9.10
C LYS A 494 -13.04 -12.41 9.34
N SER A 495 -13.01 -13.04 10.52
CA SER A 495 -12.16 -14.20 10.79
C SER A 495 -12.66 -15.42 10.00
N ARG A 496 -11.76 -16.10 9.31
CA ARG A 496 -12.06 -17.26 8.46
C ARG A 496 -12.00 -18.56 9.24
N ASP A 497 -11.14 -18.65 10.25
CA ASP A 497 -10.94 -19.88 11.01
C ASP A 497 -11.85 -20.01 12.25
N ASN A 498 -12.44 -18.90 12.70
CA ASN A 498 -13.19 -18.83 13.95
C ASN A 498 -14.62 -18.35 13.77
N ALA A 499 -15.49 -18.82 14.67
CA ALA A 499 -16.91 -18.49 14.69
C ALA A 499 -17.21 -17.10 15.32
N TYR A 500 -16.41 -16.08 14.98
CA TYR A 500 -16.58 -14.70 15.43
C TYR A 500 -17.51 -13.89 14.53
N ASN A 501 -18.14 -12.88 15.12
CA ASN A 501 -18.99 -11.92 14.41
C ASN A 501 -18.19 -11.10 13.41
N TYR A 502 -18.88 -10.59 12.38
CA TYR A 502 -18.28 -9.64 11.43
C TYR A 502 -18.09 -8.26 12.07
N GLY A 503 -17.10 -7.51 11.61
CA GLY A 503 -16.93 -6.10 11.96
C GLY A 503 -17.07 -5.19 10.75
N LEU A 504 -17.96 -4.19 10.81
CA LEU A 504 -18.09 -3.12 9.82
C LEU A 504 -17.70 -1.78 10.42
N PHE A 505 -16.80 -1.10 9.72
CA PHE A 505 -16.28 0.22 10.06
C PHE A 505 -16.38 1.12 8.84
N ASP A 506 -16.63 2.41 9.05
CA ASP A 506 -16.54 3.39 7.98
C ASP A 506 -15.92 4.70 8.45
N SER A 507 -15.35 5.43 7.50
CA SER A 507 -14.67 6.70 7.75
C SER A 507 -15.62 7.82 8.18
N VAL A 508 -16.91 7.76 7.80
CA VAL A 508 -17.90 8.81 8.12
C VAL A 508 -18.25 8.82 9.60
N ARG A 509 -18.42 7.65 10.21
CA ARG A 509 -18.57 7.49 11.66
C ARG A 509 -17.23 7.59 12.39
N GLY A 510 -16.14 7.34 11.68
CA GLY A 510 -14.78 7.31 12.21
C GLY A 510 -14.39 5.92 12.72
N ALA A 511 -13.09 5.72 12.91
CA ALA A 511 -12.54 4.46 13.39
C ALA A 511 -13.12 4.06 14.77
N ASN A 512 -12.95 2.79 15.15
CA ASN A 512 -13.47 2.18 16.38
C ASN A 512 -15.01 2.05 16.49
N ASN A 513 -15.80 2.64 15.59
CA ASN A 513 -17.27 2.54 15.61
C ASN A 513 -17.76 1.21 15.02
N LEU A 514 -17.63 0.14 15.80
CA LEU A 514 -17.96 -1.22 15.41
C LEU A 514 -19.47 -1.42 15.22
N LEU A 515 -19.83 -1.87 14.01
CA LEU A 515 -21.11 -2.54 13.74
C LEU A 515 -20.89 -4.01 13.38
N GLN A 516 -21.87 -4.86 13.66
CA GLN A 516 -21.80 -6.30 13.38
C GLN A 516 -22.95 -6.72 12.47
N SER A 517 -22.64 -7.19 11.25
CA SER A 517 -23.65 -7.50 10.23
C SER A 517 -24.59 -8.65 10.59
N ASN A 518 -24.16 -9.53 11.50
CA ASN A 518 -24.91 -10.72 11.90
C ASN A 518 -25.65 -10.56 13.22
N THR A 519 -25.76 -9.35 13.77
CA THR A 519 -26.46 -9.08 15.04
C THR A 519 -27.37 -7.87 14.94
N THR A 520 -28.27 -7.72 15.92
CA THR A 520 -29.10 -6.51 16.07
C THR A 520 -28.41 -5.42 16.89
N ALA A 521 -27.18 -5.65 17.38
CA ALA A 521 -26.52 -4.72 18.29
C ALA A 521 -26.41 -3.31 17.66
N ALA A 522 -26.59 -2.28 18.48
CA ALA A 522 -26.31 -0.91 18.10
C ALA A 522 -24.80 -0.70 17.80
N ASN A 523 -24.37 0.56 17.60
CA ASN A 523 -22.95 0.85 17.61
C ASN A 523 -22.36 0.47 18.97
N ASN A 524 -21.39 -0.46 19.01
CA ASN A 524 -20.91 -1.04 20.26
C ASN A 524 -19.91 -0.14 21.00
N GLY A 525 -20.09 1.18 20.91
CA GLY A 525 -19.15 2.19 21.35
C GLY A 525 -17.84 2.19 20.54
N SER A 526 -16.92 3.08 20.92
CA SER A 526 -15.55 3.08 20.38
C SER A 526 -14.80 1.87 20.93
N VAL A 527 -14.59 0.85 20.09
CA VAL A 527 -13.88 -0.38 20.43
C VAL A 527 -12.45 -0.31 19.88
N THR A 528 -11.53 0.23 20.69
CA THR A 528 -10.12 0.51 20.31
C THR A 528 -9.27 -0.72 19.99
N ASN A 529 -9.76 -1.90 20.33
CA ASN A 529 -9.09 -3.19 20.09
C ASN A 529 -9.55 -3.88 18.79
N THR A 530 -10.20 -3.12 17.91
CA THR A 530 -10.63 -3.51 16.56
C THR A 530 -10.01 -2.58 15.52
N LEU A 531 -10.74 -2.02 14.54
CA LEU A 531 -10.13 -1.08 13.57
C LEU A 531 -9.86 0.27 14.24
N ASN A 532 -8.58 0.60 14.41
CA ASN A 532 -8.10 1.78 15.15
C ASN A 532 -7.99 3.02 14.27
N SER A 533 -7.57 2.87 13.02
CA SER A 533 -7.44 3.98 12.07
C SER A 533 -7.57 3.50 10.63
N PHE A 534 -8.05 4.39 9.78
CA PHE A 534 -8.01 4.24 8.33
C PHE A 534 -6.74 4.92 7.81
N GLU A 535 -6.09 4.29 6.86
CA GLU A 535 -4.81 4.74 6.29
C GLU A 535 -4.92 4.92 4.78
N LYS A 536 -3.95 5.61 4.19
CA LYS A 536 -3.91 5.86 2.74
C LYS A 536 -3.63 4.63 1.88
N THR A 537 -3.25 3.52 2.50
CA THR A 537 -3.04 2.25 1.81
C THR A 537 -3.71 1.07 2.54
N GLY A 538 -4.54 1.34 3.54
CA GLY A 538 -5.07 0.28 4.41
C GLY A 538 -5.74 0.75 5.68
N PHE A 539 -5.57 -0.01 6.75
CA PHE A 539 -6.10 0.31 8.08
C PHE A 539 -5.30 -0.40 9.17
N PHE A 540 -5.24 0.19 10.36
CA PHE A 540 -4.70 -0.49 11.54
C PHE A 540 -5.78 -1.23 12.32
N LEU A 541 -5.46 -2.42 12.77
CA LEU A 541 -6.14 -3.12 13.85
C LEU A 541 -5.42 -2.83 15.17
N GLY A 542 -6.16 -2.62 16.25
CA GLY A 542 -5.64 -2.41 17.60
C GLY A 542 -5.23 -3.72 18.27
N ALA A 543 -4.27 -3.63 19.20
CA ALA A 543 -3.84 -4.76 20.01
C ALA A 543 -4.97 -5.29 20.90
N ASN A 544 -5.12 -6.61 21.00
CA ASN A 544 -6.05 -7.23 21.96
C ASN A 544 -5.55 -8.59 22.45
N GLU A 545 -5.15 -8.65 23.72
CA GLU A 545 -4.75 -9.91 24.37
C GLU A 545 -5.96 -10.80 24.71
N ASN A 546 -7.18 -10.24 24.75
CA ASN A 546 -8.43 -10.95 25.04
C ASN A 546 -9.26 -11.16 23.77
N SER A 547 -8.96 -12.29 23.11
CA SER A 547 -9.68 -12.95 22.00
C SER A 547 -11.19 -12.68 21.98
N ASN A 548 -11.72 -12.09 20.89
CA ASN A 548 -13.14 -12.23 20.52
C ASN A 548 -13.52 -11.72 19.11
N TYR A 549 -12.64 -11.01 18.39
CA TYR A 549 -13.05 -10.40 17.11
C TYR A 549 -12.19 -10.83 15.92
N LEU A 550 -10.85 -10.69 15.95
CA LEU A 550 -10.03 -10.98 14.76
C LEU A 550 -8.61 -11.53 15.02
N ASN A 551 -8.11 -11.68 16.25
CA ASN A 551 -6.67 -11.89 16.53
C ASN A 551 -6.14 -13.32 16.37
N ASN A 552 -4.92 -13.43 15.82
CA ASN A 552 -4.22 -14.70 15.52
C ASN A 552 -5.08 -15.62 14.64
N THR A 553 -5.74 -15.04 13.63
CA THR A 553 -6.62 -15.78 12.72
C THR A 553 -6.40 -15.36 11.28
N SER A 554 -6.51 -16.34 10.38
CA SER A 554 -6.64 -16.05 8.96
C SER A 554 -7.93 -15.28 8.75
N SER A 555 -7.84 -14.12 8.11
CA SER A 555 -8.94 -13.16 8.01
C SER A 555 -9.12 -12.66 6.59
N VAL A 556 -10.30 -12.08 6.33
CA VAL A 556 -10.63 -11.37 5.10
C VAL A 556 -11.20 -10.00 5.41
N ALA A 557 -10.83 -9.01 4.60
CA ALA A 557 -11.45 -7.70 4.57
C ALA A 557 -12.03 -7.42 3.16
N TRP A 558 -13.26 -6.95 3.11
CA TRP A 558 -13.85 -6.37 1.91
C TRP A 558 -13.98 -4.87 2.10
N ASN A 559 -13.34 -4.13 1.21
CA ASN A 559 -13.10 -2.70 1.37
C ASN A 559 -13.76 -1.97 0.21
N TRP A 560 -14.53 -0.92 0.48
CA TRP A 560 -15.08 -0.03 -0.55
C TRP A 560 -14.58 1.39 -0.32
N LYS A 561 -14.12 2.03 -1.39
CA LYS A 561 -13.66 3.41 -1.39
C LYS A 561 -14.84 4.37 -1.51
N ALA A 562 -15.02 5.24 -0.53
CA ALA A 562 -16.04 6.29 -0.57
C ALA A 562 -15.50 7.54 -1.28
N GLY A 563 -16.11 8.70 -1.03
CA GLY A 563 -15.92 9.92 -1.82
C GLY A 563 -15.06 11.02 -1.20
N GLY A 564 -14.29 10.71 -0.16
CA GLY A 564 -13.58 11.70 0.62
C GLY A 564 -13.98 11.74 2.08
N ASP A 565 -13.44 12.74 2.77
CA ASP A 565 -13.96 13.22 4.04
C ASP A 565 -15.47 13.46 3.97
N ALA A 566 -16.17 13.16 5.07
CA ALA A 566 -17.60 13.36 5.13
C ALA A 566 -17.94 14.86 5.11
N ILE A 567 -18.84 15.24 4.20
CA ILE A 567 -19.40 16.59 4.14
C ILE A 567 -20.70 16.69 4.92
N ASP A 568 -20.97 17.84 5.54
CA ASP A 568 -22.26 18.11 6.19
C ASP A 568 -23.36 18.32 5.14
N ILE A 569 -24.39 17.48 5.19
CA ILE A 569 -25.57 17.51 4.31
C ILE A 569 -26.86 17.79 5.09
N THR A 570 -26.77 18.30 6.31
CA THR A 570 -27.94 18.61 7.16
C THR A 570 -28.89 19.58 6.47
N SER A 571 -28.36 20.59 5.76
CA SER A 571 -29.16 21.60 5.07
C SER A 571 -29.83 21.12 3.78
N SER A 572 -29.32 20.07 3.16
CA SER A 572 -29.91 19.42 1.97
C SER A 572 -30.81 18.24 2.34
N SER A 573 -30.84 17.87 3.62
CA SER A 573 -31.69 16.82 4.17
C SER A 573 -32.97 17.42 4.77
N SER A 574 -34.00 16.59 4.95
CA SER A 574 -35.25 17.01 5.62
C SER A 574 -35.50 16.17 6.86
N ASN A 575 -35.99 16.82 7.93
CA ASN A 575 -36.36 16.17 9.20
C ASN A 575 -35.20 15.46 9.92
N VAL A 576 -34.01 16.06 9.83
CA VAL A 576 -32.79 15.64 10.54
C VAL A 576 -32.21 16.77 11.38
N SER A 577 -31.58 16.44 12.50
CA SER A 577 -30.79 17.37 13.32
C SER A 577 -29.33 17.44 12.88
N VAL A 578 -28.79 16.35 12.36
CA VAL A 578 -27.42 16.24 11.82
C VAL A 578 -27.46 15.22 10.69
N SER A 579 -26.74 15.49 9.60
CA SER A 579 -26.44 14.48 8.58
C SER A 579 -25.12 14.75 7.88
N SER A 580 -24.36 13.69 7.58
CA SER A 580 -23.10 13.77 6.84
C SER A 580 -23.03 12.70 5.75
N LEU A 581 -22.23 12.95 4.71
CA LEU A 581 -22.14 12.12 3.51
C LEU A 581 -20.71 12.03 2.99
N SER A 582 -20.28 10.83 2.60
CA SER A 582 -19.12 10.62 1.73
C SER A 582 -19.57 9.80 0.51
N ALA A 583 -19.32 10.29 -0.71
CA ALA A 583 -19.92 9.71 -1.93
C ALA A 583 -18.93 9.61 -3.10
N ASN A 584 -18.65 8.36 -3.52
CA ASN A 584 -17.93 8.04 -4.74
C ASN A 584 -18.93 7.76 -5.85
N ALA A 585 -19.42 8.82 -6.49
CA ALA A 585 -20.42 8.70 -7.56
C ALA A 585 -19.89 7.86 -8.75
N VAL A 586 -18.58 7.95 -9.04
CA VAL A 586 -17.93 7.17 -10.13
C VAL A 586 -17.97 5.68 -9.86
N ALA A 587 -17.73 5.26 -8.60
CA ALA A 587 -17.81 3.86 -8.20
C ALA A 587 -19.22 3.41 -7.79
N GLY A 588 -20.20 4.32 -7.80
CA GLY A 588 -21.56 4.04 -7.38
C GLY A 588 -21.68 3.61 -5.92
N PHE A 589 -20.84 4.16 -5.03
CA PHE A 589 -20.87 3.85 -3.59
C PHE A 589 -20.88 5.11 -2.73
N SER A 590 -21.75 5.16 -1.72
CA SER A 590 -21.76 6.24 -0.74
C SER A 590 -22.18 5.78 0.65
N ILE A 591 -21.79 6.58 1.64
CA ILE A 591 -22.05 6.38 3.06
C ILE A 591 -22.66 7.66 3.61
N ALA A 592 -23.84 7.57 4.20
CA ALA A 592 -24.49 8.69 4.86
C ALA A 592 -24.81 8.35 6.32
N THR A 593 -24.61 9.31 7.23
CA THR A 593 -25.11 9.23 8.60
C THR A 593 -26.13 10.31 8.85
N TYR A 594 -27.08 10.04 9.75
CA TYR A 594 -28.10 11.02 10.09
C TYR A 594 -28.71 10.75 11.47
N THR A 595 -29.17 11.82 12.10
CA THR A 595 -30.02 11.81 13.29
C THR A 595 -31.34 12.49 12.97
N THR A 596 -32.45 11.78 13.15
CA THR A 596 -33.79 12.31 12.87
C THR A 596 -34.27 13.28 13.95
N ASN A 597 -35.02 14.33 13.58
CA ASN A 597 -35.66 15.25 14.54
C ASN A 597 -37.20 15.31 14.40
N SER A 598 -37.75 14.44 13.55
CA SER A 598 -39.17 14.25 13.33
C SER A 598 -39.41 12.79 12.92
N ASN A 599 -40.66 12.35 13.01
CA ASN A 599 -41.03 10.95 12.78
C ASN A 599 -41.36 10.64 11.31
N SER A 600 -41.50 11.63 10.41
CA SER A 600 -41.74 11.46 8.96
C SER A 600 -41.99 12.80 8.24
N PRO A 601 -41.72 12.91 6.91
CA PRO A 601 -40.85 12.05 6.10
C PRO A 601 -39.37 12.44 6.28
N VAL A 602 -38.47 11.48 6.44
CA VAL A 602 -37.02 11.77 6.54
C VAL A 602 -36.39 11.61 5.17
N VAL A 603 -35.73 12.66 4.67
CA VAL A 603 -35.13 12.68 3.34
C VAL A 603 -33.62 12.84 3.47
N ILE A 604 -32.87 11.87 2.94
CA ILE A 604 -31.40 11.83 2.98
C ILE A 604 -30.87 11.77 1.53
N PRO A 605 -30.10 12.77 1.08
CA PRO A 605 -29.37 12.69 -0.19
C PRO A 605 -28.31 11.58 -0.18
N HIS A 606 -28.20 10.82 -1.28
CA HIS A 606 -27.19 9.76 -1.40
C HIS A 606 -25.94 10.16 -2.21
N GLY A 607 -26.00 11.27 -2.97
CA GLY A 607 -24.83 11.83 -3.67
C GLY A 607 -24.24 10.98 -4.80
N LEU A 608 -25.04 10.10 -5.41
CA LEU A 608 -24.61 9.25 -6.54
C LEU A 608 -25.24 9.74 -7.85
N ASP A 609 -24.63 9.39 -8.98
CA ASP A 609 -25.08 9.82 -10.32
C ASP A 609 -26.24 8.97 -10.87
N SER A 610 -26.71 7.99 -10.11
CA SER A 610 -27.81 7.10 -10.47
C SER A 610 -28.56 6.63 -9.23
N THR A 611 -29.81 6.21 -9.42
CA THR A 611 -30.62 5.62 -8.35
C THR A 611 -29.96 4.34 -7.83
N PRO A 612 -29.67 4.24 -6.52
CA PRO A 612 -29.11 3.02 -5.94
C PRO A 612 -30.03 1.81 -6.11
N GLU A 613 -29.47 0.68 -6.54
CA GLU A 613 -30.19 -0.60 -6.53
C GLU A 613 -30.32 -1.20 -5.13
N VAL A 614 -29.39 -0.86 -4.22
CA VAL A 614 -29.39 -1.33 -2.82
C VAL A 614 -29.05 -0.17 -1.87
N ALA A 615 -29.82 -0.10 -0.76
CA ALA A 615 -29.48 0.69 0.42
C ALA A 615 -29.51 -0.21 1.66
N LEU A 616 -28.37 -0.31 2.36
CA LEU A 616 -28.24 -1.04 3.61
C LEU A 616 -28.27 -0.05 4.77
N VAL A 617 -29.29 -0.17 5.62
CA VAL A 617 -29.54 0.78 6.72
C VAL A 617 -29.38 0.09 8.07
N LYS A 618 -28.68 0.76 8.98
CA LYS A 618 -28.51 0.29 10.36
C LYS A 618 -28.69 1.41 11.38
N ARG A 619 -29.54 1.17 12.38
CA ARG A 619 -29.59 2.00 13.59
C ARG A 619 -28.31 1.86 14.39
N THR A 620 -27.73 3.00 14.76
CA THR A 620 -26.49 3.11 15.53
C THR A 620 -26.76 3.44 17.00
N ASP A 621 -27.96 3.91 17.32
CA ASP A 621 -28.35 4.40 18.65
C ASP A 621 -29.01 3.32 19.54
N SER A 622 -29.55 2.26 18.95
CA SER A 622 -30.24 1.19 19.69
C SER A 622 -30.26 -0.14 18.92
N ASN A 623 -30.65 -1.20 19.61
CA ASN A 623 -30.73 -2.53 19.02
C ASN A 623 -31.84 -2.58 17.96
N SER A 624 -31.47 -2.95 16.74
CA SER A 624 -32.37 -3.05 15.60
C SER A 624 -31.74 -3.90 14.50
N ASP A 625 -32.56 -4.54 13.69
CA ASP A 625 -32.11 -5.29 12.52
C ASP A 625 -31.38 -4.40 11.50
N TRP A 626 -30.65 -5.05 10.60
CA TRP A 626 -30.10 -4.43 9.41
C TRP A 626 -31.11 -4.52 8.27
N PHE A 627 -31.60 -3.38 7.81
CA PHE A 627 -32.59 -3.33 6.74
C PHE A 627 -31.87 -3.18 5.40
N LEU A 628 -32.12 -4.10 4.48
CA LEU A 628 -31.67 -3.98 3.09
C LEU A 628 -32.87 -3.62 2.23
N PHE A 629 -32.87 -2.40 1.71
CA PHE A 629 -33.84 -1.94 0.72
C PHE A 629 -33.26 -2.11 -0.68
N ASN A 630 -34.10 -2.49 -1.63
CA ASN A 630 -33.67 -2.70 -3.00
C ASN A 630 -34.75 -2.30 -4.03
N THR A 631 -34.31 -2.01 -5.25
CA THR A 631 -35.19 -1.65 -6.37
C THR A 631 -35.26 -2.73 -7.45
N VAL A 632 -34.51 -3.84 -7.31
CA VAL A 632 -34.34 -4.86 -8.36
C VAL A 632 -35.23 -6.10 -8.18
N VAL A 633 -35.68 -6.41 -6.96
CA VAL A 633 -36.54 -7.56 -6.68
C VAL A 633 -38.00 -7.14 -6.75
N SER A 634 -38.67 -7.53 -7.84
CA SER A 634 -40.07 -7.21 -8.07
C SER A 634 -40.97 -7.68 -6.93
N GLY A 635 -41.69 -6.75 -6.30
CA GLY A 635 -42.66 -7.03 -5.25
C GLY A 635 -42.05 -7.51 -3.92
N LYS A 636 -40.73 -7.38 -3.73
CA LYS A 636 -40.03 -7.71 -2.48
C LYS A 636 -38.86 -6.75 -2.20
N GLY A 637 -39.19 -5.49 -1.93
CA GLY A 637 -38.23 -4.40 -1.77
C GLY A 637 -37.42 -4.41 -0.47
N ARG A 638 -37.76 -5.20 0.55
CA ARG A 638 -37.08 -5.20 1.86
C ARG A 638 -36.60 -6.59 2.27
N GLY A 639 -35.34 -6.67 2.68
CA GLY A 639 -34.74 -7.84 3.31
C GLY A 639 -34.07 -7.47 4.64
N PHE A 640 -33.66 -8.50 5.39
CA PHE A 640 -32.94 -8.36 6.66
C PHE A 640 -31.54 -8.95 6.49
N PHE A 641 -30.51 -8.12 6.62
CA PHE A 641 -29.13 -8.53 6.34
C PHE A 641 -28.57 -9.46 7.42
N ASN A 642 -29.04 -9.33 8.65
CA ASN A 642 -28.67 -10.16 9.80
C ASN A 642 -29.60 -11.38 9.99
N SER A 643 -30.40 -11.76 8.98
CA SER A 643 -31.37 -12.85 9.07
C SER A 643 -31.41 -13.73 7.82
N ASN A 644 -32.02 -14.91 7.95
CA ASN A 644 -32.27 -15.83 6.85
C ASN A 644 -33.66 -15.65 6.22
N SER A 645 -34.51 -14.78 6.76
CA SER A 645 -35.88 -14.55 6.26
C SER A 645 -35.92 -14.22 4.77
N ALA A 646 -37.02 -14.57 4.11
CA ALA A 646 -37.33 -14.11 2.76
C ALA A 646 -37.55 -12.59 2.74
N PHE A 647 -37.47 -11.98 1.56
CA PHE A 647 -37.76 -10.56 1.41
C PHE A 647 -39.27 -10.32 1.46
N ASP A 648 -39.66 -9.16 1.97
CA ASP A 648 -41.02 -8.67 2.02
C ASP A 648 -41.14 -7.28 1.35
N ASN A 649 -42.31 -6.66 1.50
CA ASN A 649 -42.65 -5.39 0.86
C ASN A 649 -43.18 -4.35 1.88
N ALA A 650 -42.90 -4.54 3.17
CA ALA A 650 -43.44 -3.69 4.21
C ALA A 650 -42.51 -2.50 4.50
N GLY A 651 -43.08 -1.29 4.67
CA GLY A 651 -42.33 -0.09 5.06
C GLY A 651 -41.16 0.22 4.12
N LEU A 652 -41.45 0.34 2.81
CA LEU A 652 -40.43 0.64 1.82
C LEU A 652 -40.19 2.17 1.73
N PRO A 653 -38.94 2.63 1.84
CA PRO A 653 -38.61 3.99 1.49
C PRO A 653 -38.68 4.17 -0.03
N THR A 654 -38.85 5.41 -0.47
CA THR A 654 -38.68 5.77 -1.89
C THR A 654 -37.20 6.02 -2.14
N LEU A 655 -36.58 5.28 -3.06
CA LEU A 655 -35.26 5.61 -3.61
C LEU A 655 -35.44 6.22 -5.00
N ASP A 656 -34.94 7.44 -5.18
CA ASP A 656 -34.88 8.11 -6.49
C ASP A 656 -33.44 8.40 -6.90
N GLY A 657 -33.22 9.21 -7.95
CA GLY A 657 -31.88 9.52 -8.45
C GLY A 657 -31.05 10.45 -7.56
N THR A 658 -31.63 10.93 -6.45
CA THR A 658 -31.01 11.91 -5.57
C THR A 658 -31.10 11.55 -4.09
N ASN A 659 -32.21 10.95 -3.65
CA ASN A 659 -32.55 10.78 -2.26
C ASN A 659 -33.10 9.39 -1.95
N ILE A 660 -32.93 9.00 -0.68
CA ILE A 660 -33.81 8.04 -0.02
C ILE A 660 -34.80 8.82 0.86
N THR A 661 -36.08 8.48 0.76
CA THR A 661 -37.16 9.08 1.56
C THR A 661 -37.87 8.01 2.40
N PHE A 662 -37.64 8.06 3.70
CA PHE A 662 -38.30 7.23 4.70
C PHE A 662 -39.67 7.80 5.07
N GLN A 663 -40.66 6.91 5.19
CA GLN A 663 -42.06 7.21 5.44
C GLN A 663 -42.44 7.00 6.92
N ALA A 664 -43.64 7.44 7.31
CA ALA A 664 -44.17 7.22 8.65
C ALA A 664 -44.30 5.72 8.97
N GLY A 665 -43.64 5.26 10.04
CA GLY A 665 -43.65 3.86 10.48
C GLY A 665 -42.38 3.07 10.14
N ASP A 666 -41.42 3.69 9.47
CA ASP A 666 -40.05 3.18 9.36
C ASP A 666 -39.38 3.09 10.75
N PRO A 667 -38.29 2.31 10.94
CA PRO A 667 -37.74 2.01 12.26
C PRO A 667 -37.11 3.21 13.01
N PHE A 668 -37.37 4.44 12.57
CA PHE A 668 -36.80 5.68 13.09
C PHE A 668 -37.88 6.54 13.75
N SER A 669 -37.74 6.78 15.05
CA SER A 669 -38.43 7.86 15.78
C SER A 669 -37.52 9.07 15.90
N SER A 670 -38.06 10.27 16.11
CA SER A 670 -37.28 11.47 16.44
C SER A 670 -36.22 11.15 17.50
N GLY A 671 -34.98 11.56 17.23
CA GLY A 671 -33.78 11.24 18.00
C GLY A 671 -33.03 9.98 17.53
N SER A 672 -33.61 9.17 16.63
CA SER A 672 -32.93 7.97 16.13
C SER A 672 -31.76 8.36 15.24
N SER A 673 -30.63 7.70 15.45
CA SER A 673 -29.42 7.84 14.62
C SER A 673 -29.13 6.57 13.83
N ALA A 674 -28.70 6.74 12.59
CA ALA A 674 -28.44 5.63 11.68
C ALA A 674 -27.34 5.94 10.67
N VAL A 675 -26.85 4.87 10.04
CA VAL A 675 -25.99 4.91 8.86
C VAL A 675 -26.71 4.20 7.70
N VAL A 676 -26.51 4.72 6.49
CA VAL A 676 -26.92 4.08 5.23
C VAL A 676 -25.71 3.92 4.33
N TYR A 677 -25.57 2.74 3.75
CA TYR A 677 -24.63 2.45 2.68
C TYR A 677 -25.41 2.23 1.38
N PHE A 678 -25.06 2.96 0.33
CA PHE A 678 -25.73 2.89 -0.97
C PHE A 678 -24.81 2.27 -2.00
N TRP A 679 -25.36 1.40 -2.85
CA TRP A 679 -24.67 0.90 -4.03
C TRP A 679 -25.54 1.02 -5.27
N HIS A 680 -24.94 1.46 -6.37
CA HIS A 680 -25.48 1.27 -7.71
C HIS A 680 -24.52 0.53 -8.64
N SER A 681 -25.08 -0.11 -9.68
CA SER A 681 -24.27 -0.79 -10.69
C SER A 681 -23.47 0.20 -11.54
N VAL A 682 -22.21 -0.09 -11.81
CA VAL A 682 -21.33 0.65 -12.73
C VAL A 682 -20.78 -0.33 -13.75
N ALA A 683 -20.93 0.00 -15.04
CA ALA A 683 -20.55 -0.88 -16.14
C ALA A 683 -19.07 -1.30 -16.05
N GLY A 684 -18.81 -2.61 -16.13
CA GLY A 684 -17.46 -3.18 -16.06
C GLY A 684 -16.82 -3.23 -14.67
N TYR A 685 -17.52 -2.76 -13.62
CA TYR A 685 -17.02 -2.70 -12.25
C TYR A 685 -17.95 -3.38 -11.23
N SER A 686 -19.23 -3.01 -11.21
CA SER A 686 -20.20 -3.55 -10.25
C SER A 686 -21.53 -3.90 -10.93
N LYS A 687 -22.17 -4.98 -10.47
CA LYS A 687 -23.48 -5.39 -10.96
C LYS A 687 -24.37 -5.87 -9.82
N ILE A 688 -25.53 -5.25 -9.71
CA ILE A 688 -26.59 -5.65 -8.80
C ILE A 688 -27.79 -6.09 -9.66
N GLY A 689 -28.37 -7.23 -9.32
CA GLY A 689 -29.46 -7.77 -10.12
C GLY A 689 -30.11 -9.00 -9.51
N THR A 690 -30.91 -9.68 -10.32
CA THR A 690 -31.61 -10.90 -9.93
C THR A 690 -31.38 -12.03 -10.92
N TYR A 691 -31.58 -13.26 -10.48
CA TYR A 691 -31.69 -14.42 -11.35
C TYR A 691 -32.71 -15.42 -10.81
N THR A 692 -33.20 -16.28 -11.69
CA THR A 692 -34.12 -17.37 -11.34
C THR A 692 -33.38 -18.70 -11.40
N GLY A 693 -33.43 -19.46 -10.31
CA GLY A 693 -32.86 -20.79 -10.24
C GLY A 693 -33.62 -21.79 -11.10
N ASN A 694 -32.91 -22.78 -11.63
CA ASN A 694 -33.45 -23.83 -12.49
C ASN A 694 -33.38 -25.23 -11.86
N GLY A 695 -32.75 -25.41 -10.69
CA GLY A 695 -32.63 -26.72 -10.03
C GLY A 695 -31.66 -27.69 -10.69
N SER A 696 -30.82 -27.24 -11.62
CA SER A 696 -29.84 -28.04 -12.36
C SER A 696 -28.44 -27.93 -11.75
N ALA A 697 -27.65 -29.01 -11.79
CA ALA A 697 -26.23 -28.96 -11.43
C ALA A 697 -25.42 -28.07 -12.39
N THR A 698 -25.92 -27.84 -13.60
CA THR A 698 -25.44 -26.78 -14.51
C THR A 698 -26.48 -25.66 -14.47
N GLY A 699 -26.40 -24.87 -13.41
CA GLY A 699 -27.36 -23.80 -13.10
C GLY A 699 -27.24 -22.60 -14.05
N PRO A 700 -27.98 -21.51 -13.74
CA PRO A 700 -28.00 -20.32 -14.56
C PRO A 700 -26.63 -19.65 -14.67
N ILE A 701 -26.34 -19.11 -15.85
CA ILE A 701 -25.22 -18.20 -16.10
C ILE A 701 -25.75 -16.77 -15.94
N VAL A 702 -25.16 -16.02 -15.02
CA VAL A 702 -25.55 -14.66 -14.67
C VAL A 702 -24.53 -13.69 -15.25
N GLN A 703 -24.97 -12.86 -16.19
CA GLN A 703 -24.10 -11.90 -16.90
C GLN A 703 -23.82 -10.67 -16.03
N THR A 704 -22.54 -10.44 -15.73
CA THR A 704 -22.04 -9.29 -14.98
C THR A 704 -21.35 -8.27 -15.89
N GLY A 705 -20.83 -8.70 -17.04
CA GLY A 705 -20.06 -7.86 -17.97
C GLY A 705 -18.59 -7.67 -17.58
N PHE A 706 -18.13 -8.42 -16.58
CA PHE A 706 -16.75 -8.53 -16.11
C PHE A 706 -16.59 -9.86 -15.35
N GLU A 707 -15.36 -10.33 -15.16
CA GLU A 707 -15.11 -11.44 -14.23
C GLU A 707 -15.25 -10.92 -12.79
N PRO A 708 -16.19 -11.45 -11.98
CA PRO A 708 -16.30 -11.02 -10.60
C PRO A 708 -15.05 -11.40 -9.81
N SER A 709 -14.55 -10.50 -8.96
CA SER A 709 -13.68 -10.89 -7.84
C SER A 709 -14.49 -11.26 -6.62
N TRP A 710 -15.70 -10.74 -6.47
CA TRP A 710 -16.57 -10.97 -5.32
C TRP A 710 -18.04 -11.07 -5.74
N VAL A 711 -18.77 -12.01 -5.17
CA VAL A 711 -20.21 -12.19 -5.38
C VAL A 711 -20.90 -12.50 -4.06
N MET A 712 -22.00 -11.78 -3.78
CA MET A 712 -22.92 -12.09 -2.68
C MET A 712 -24.31 -12.43 -3.21
N ILE A 713 -24.88 -13.53 -2.73
CA ILE A 713 -26.15 -14.09 -3.20
C ILE A 713 -27.11 -14.26 -2.02
N LYS A 714 -28.40 -13.97 -2.25
CA LYS A 714 -29.46 -14.27 -1.30
C LYS A 714 -30.74 -14.69 -2.00
N ARG A 715 -31.34 -15.78 -1.51
CA ARG A 715 -32.71 -16.15 -1.89
C ARG A 715 -33.71 -15.14 -1.34
N THR A 716 -34.57 -14.64 -2.22
CA THR A 716 -35.52 -13.56 -1.91
C THR A 716 -36.92 -14.08 -1.61
N ASP A 717 -37.24 -15.30 -2.04
CA ASP A 717 -38.61 -15.83 -1.97
C ASP A 717 -38.88 -16.94 -0.96
N SER A 718 -37.84 -17.42 -0.30
CA SER A 718 -37.91 -18.37 0.81
C SER A 718 -36.75 -18.12 1.77
N SER A 719 -36.88 -18.63 3.00
CA SER A 719 -35.82 -18.53 3.99
C SER A 719 -34.55 -19.24 3.52
N ALA A 720 -33.43 -18.51 3.49
CA ALA A 720 -32.09 -19.00 3.20
C ALA A 720 -31.06 -17.97 3.69
N ASN A 721 -29.89 -18.42 4.16
CA ASN A 721 -28.83 -17.50 4.57
C ASN A 721 -28.19 -16.80 3.36
N TRP A 722 -27.61 -15.63 3.61
CA TRP A 722 -26.75 -14.92 2.65
C TRP A 722 -25.46 -15.72 2.42
N ARG A 723 -24.83 -15.55 1.25
CA ARG A 723 -23.60 -16.23 0.85
C ARG A 723 -22.65 -15.29 0.15
N ILE A 724 -21.38 -15.29 0.55
CA ILE A 724 -20.31 -14.50 -0.05
C ILE A 724 -19.21 -15.42 -0.57
N LEU A 725 -18.86 -15.26 -1.84
CA LEU A 725 -17.79 -15.95 -2.54
C LEU A 725 -16.84 -14.92 -3.16
N ASP A 726 -15.54 -15.19 -3.18
CA ASP A 726 -14.58 -14.35 -3.90
C ASP A 726 -13.40 -15.16 -4.44
N ASN A 727 -12.68 -14.53 -5.38
CA ASN A 727 -11.53 -15.10 -6.07
C ASN A 727 -10.22 -15.01 -5.25
N LYS A 728 -10.25 -14.38 -4.07
CA LYS A 728 -9.08 -14.27 -3.19
C LYS A 728 -9.02 -15.45 -2.22
N ARG A 729 -10.16 -15.85 -1.64
CA ARG A 729 -10.25 -17.05 -0.78
C ARG A 729 -10.23 -18.35 -1.57
N SER A 730 -10.67 -18.31 -2.83
CA SER A 730 -10.69 -19.46 -3.75
C SER A 730 -10.16 -19.02 -5.12
N THR A 731 -8.89 -19.26 -5.40
CA THR A 731 -8.17 -18.70 -6.55
C THR A 731 -8.45 -19.40 -7.88
N THR A 732 -9.05 -20.60 -7.86
CA THR A 732 -9.48 -21.32 -9.07
C THR A 732 -10.97 -21.67 -9.02
N ASN A 733 -11.55 -21.93 -10.19
CA ASN A 733 -12.89 -22.52 -10.27
C ASN A 733 -12.84 -24.02 -9.93
N PRO A 734 -13.89 -24.57 -9.29
CA PRO A 734 -15.05 -23.86 -8.78
C PRO A 734 -14.74 -23.03 -7.53
N ARG A 735 -15.33 -21.82 -7.44
CA ARG A 735 -15.23 -20.99 -6.25
C ARG A 735 -15.97 -21.70 -5.12
N ASN A 736 -15.19 -22.15 -4.14
CA ASN A 736 -15.68 -23.13 -3.16
C ASN A 736 -15.58 -22.68 -1.71
N LYS A 737 -15.18 -21.44 -1.43
CA LYS A 737 -15.10 -20.87 -0.09
C LYS A 737 -16.25 -19.91 0.15
N GLU A 738 -17.10 -20.20 1.14
CA GLU A 738 -18.29 -19.41 1.42
C GLU A 738 -18.28 -18.82 2.84
N LEU A 739 -18.73 -17.57 2.93
CA LEU A 739 -18.97 -16.86 4.19
C LEU A 739 -20.41 -16.35 4.24
N TYR A 740 -20.90 -16.16 5.46
CA TYR A 740 -22.30 -15.92 5.78
C TYR A 740 -22.44 -14.61 6.55
N PRO A 741 -22.79 -13.48 5.93
CA PRO A 741 -22.79 -12.18 6.61
C PRO A 741 -23.83 -12.05 7.72
N ASN A 742 -24.79 -12.98 7.75
CA ASN A 742 -25.86 -13.06 8.74
C ASN A 742 -25.63 -14.11 9.84
N LEU A 743 -24.49 -14.79 9.86
CA LEU A 743 -24.11 -15.79 10.88
C LEU A 743 -22.71 -15.48 11.43
N SER A 744 -22.27 -16.13 12.50
CA SER A 744 -20.89 -15.99 12.99
C SER A 744 -19.95 -17.08 12.50
N ASN A 745 -20.45 -18.08 11.75
CA ASN A 745 -19.70 -19.26 11.32
C ASN A 745 -18.30 -18.94 10.74
N ALA A 746 -17.36 -19.85 10.99
CA ALA A 746 -16.10 -19.91 10.24
C ALA A 746 -16.36 -20.20 8.75
N GLU A 747 -15.32 -20.03 7.92
CA GLU A 747 -15.37 -20.26 6.48
C GLU A 747 -15.82 -21.68 6.13
N GLY A 748 -16.88 -21.77 5.32
CA GLY A 748 -17.40 -23.03 4.80
C GLY A 748 -16.74 -23.41 3.48
N SER A 749 -16.89 -24.68 3.10
CA SER A 749 -16.48 -25.17 1.77
C SER A 749 -17.67 -25.79 1.03
N PHE A 750 -18.03 -25.20 -0.11
CA PHE A 750 -19.13 -25.65 -0.97
C PHE A 750 -18.91 -25.17 -2.41
N ASN A 751 -18.87 -26.07 -3.39
CA ASN A 751 -18.70 -25.73 -4.80
C ASN A 751 -19.95 -24.99 -5.33
N ALA A 752 -19.94 -23.66 -5.23
CA ALA A 752 -21.12 -22.86 -5.45
C ALA A 752 -21.21 -22.35 -6.89
N VAL A 753 -20.14 -21.68 -7.35
CA VAL A 753 -20.14 -20.91 -8.59
C VAL A 753 -18.80 -21.01 -9.32
N ASP A 754 -18.85 -20.88 -10.64
CA ASP A 754 -17.68 -20.60 -11.48
C ASP A 754 -17.67 -19.13 -11.87
N PHE A 755 -16.52 -18.47 -11.80
CA PHE A 755 -16.31 -17.12 -12.34
C PHE A 755 -15.73 -17.20 -13.74
N SER A 756 -16.19 -16.33 -14.64
CA SER A 756 -15.73 -16.26 -16.02
C SER A 756 -15.65 -14.80 -16.45
N SER A 757 -14.95 -14.53 -17.55
CA SER A 757 -14.62 -13.17 -18.02
C SER A 757 -15.75 -12.13 -18.02
N ASN A 758 -17.01 -12.56 -18.12
CA ASN A 758 -18.20 -11.69 -18.18
C ASN A 758 -19.37 -12.14 -17.29
N SER A 759 -19.18 -13.15 -16.45
CA SER A 759 -20.30 -13.80 -15.73
C SER A 759 -19.85 -14.60 -14.52
N PHE A 760 -20.82 -14.99 -13.70
CA PHE A 760 -20.67 -16.19 -12.87
C PHE A 760 -21.74 -17.22 -13.25
N GLN A 761 -21.42 -18.50 -13.07
CA GLN A 761 -22.36 -19.59 -13.27
C GLN A 761 -22.61 -20.30 -11.94
N VAL A 762 -23.87 -20.55 -11.61
CA VAL A 762 -24.22 -21.41 -10.47
C VAL A 762 -24.08 -22.87 -10.90
N ILE A 763 -23.34 -23.68 -10.15
CA ILE A 763 -22.95 -25.05 -10.56
C ILE A 763 -23.45 -26.13 -9.58
N ASN A 764 -24.57 -25.86 -8.92
CA ASN A 764 -25.14 -26.76 -7.92
C ASN A 764 -26.68 -26.67 -7.90
N THR A 765 -27.32 -27.56 -7.15
CA THR A 765 -28.78 -27.63 -6.97
C THR A 765 -29.26 -27.19 -5.59
N ASP A 766 -28.40 -26.60 -4.76
CA ASP A 766 -28.75 -26.24 -3.39
C ASP A 766 -29.80 -25.13 -3.37
N GLY A 767 -30.79 -25.24 -2.47
CA GLY A 767 -31.90 -24.29 -2.40
C GLY A 767 -31.48 -22.86 -2.06
N SER A 768 -30.30 -22.64 -1.50
CA SER A 768 -29.73 -21.32 -1.18
C SER A 768 -29.16 -20.61 -2.40
N TYR A 769 -28.88 -21.35 -3.50
CA TYR A 769 -28.31 -20.81 -4.73
C TYR A 769 -29.19 -21.06 -5.97
N ASN A 770 -29.85 -22.21 -6.08
CA ASN A 770 -30.45 -22.68 -7.33
C ASN A 770 -31.67 -23.61 -7.14
N ALA A 771 -32.62 -23.26 -6.29
CA ALA A 771 -33.92 -23.93 -6.27
C ALA A 771 -34.65 -23.71 -7.61
N SER A 772 -35.33 -24.73 -8.11
CA SER A 772 -36.16 -24.60 -9.32
C SER A 772 -37.22 -23.50 -9.12
N SER A 773 -37.24 -22.53 -10.04
CA SER A 773 -38.10 -21.33 -9.98
C SER A 773 -37.88 -20.42 -8.76
N GLY A 774 -36.80 -20.63 -7.99
CA GLY A 774 -36.43 -19.77 -6.88
C GLY A 774 -35.85 -18.44 -7.36
N ASN A 775 -36.14 -17.35 -6.67
CA ASN A 775 -35.67 -16.01 -7.05
C ASN A 775 -34.55 -15.53 -6.12
N TYR A 776 -33.48 -15.01 -6.71
CA TYR A 776 -32.27 -14.62 -6.01
C TYR A 776 -31.90 -13.18 -6.37
N ILE A 777 -31.44 -12.42 -5.38
CA ILE A 777 -30.73 -11.17 -5.58
C ILE A 777 -29.23 -11.46 -5.48
N TYR A 778 -28.44 -10.77 -6.28
CA TYR A 778 -26.99 -10.80 -6.18
C TYR A 778 -26.38 -9.40 -6.26
N MET A 779 -25.19 -9.27 -5.68
CA MET A 779 -24.27 -8.17 -5.87
C MET A 779 -22.92 -8.74 -6.30
N ALA A 780 -22.31 -8.19 -7.34
CA ALA A 780 -21.01 -8.60 -7.86
C ALA A 780 -20.10 -7.40 -8.06
N PHE A 781 -18.81 -7.54 -7.74
CA PHE A 781 -17.78 -6.53 -7.94
C PHE A 781 -16.57 -7.14 -8.65
N LYS A 782 -15.92 -6.34 -9.50
CA LYS A 782 -14.66 -6.66 -10.17
C LYS A 782 -13.49 -6.51 -9.21
#